data_AF-A0A284RBR1-F1
#
_entry.id   AF-A0A284RBR1-F1
#
_cell.length_a   1.000
_cell.length_b   1.000
_cell.length_c   1.000
_cell.angle_alpha   90.00
_cell.angle_beta   90.00
_cell.angle_gamma   90.00
#
_symmetry.space_group_name_H-M   'P 1'
#
loop_
_entity.id
_entity.type
_entity.pdbx_description
1 polymer ?
#
loop_
_entity_poly.entity_id
_entity_poly.type
_entity_poly.pdbx_seq_one_letter_code
_entity_poly.pdbx_strand_id
1 'polypeptide(L)'
;MSASYASTSRSTPVASTYYRPPYATVQSPMQRAPIVTDDYERWYTEQVPNNRMALSLQSGIEGEVGWALDRLCRLCHNEQFQLKVIPGIIDGLFIWPEWYVLEGHRLFNSNNTIFAIPHDMEAKRRHAIESLFVLRNCALHEQDCQELVHHSHSLPLIYSALNNLDPQDDDNTEFLLHATDFLHSIAAHYTAPASVVSITKAVLSPLGTIASTSSNRPSIIATLTALSQLIENPHTATLLSPDSPALVASLRFLPLFMDKPLVETCLNYLYAHLSHYAMAKAFLLHPDMPSILRILINLLIQEQVEETVTMDLTGAVRTVPSQASVTTQDHDLSQEELEQLLPLPEPERCYEWMKTMFIGKPDGELTQVDFWNLYKDVFAPHQDKYPLLVASDVIKNVNLVFPEAQAMVLQDPVQRFIVRGVDRRKDTLIAEKLKCQWDRGQCATPPFSSLNDLYEHLLDHLKTAEGPEYPCLWSSCPNPPVPKASLRSHVLTHLSRKYTPERHPSQSDTITLSAGATSPTYPAGNPTTRTPPPPRSTTINYRRPLVDPPSSSLTALLCIRILFRTSFASADEAPRIDEDHFGFPGIVEEVVEDIEDVVIANRASKDREKEGERRGRRAFINVRQLMEGVRIRDENLMGWITEMATGIPAAAISPNEDSRRFTSSLLVLDINRDYLEAELRAIPKDVCFGPLKRSLNDIFSSYLHHVQNDASSDDLKTSHALETLCIFTKCLLAKGFSGWEVMEVFAGGVGNSDAFFMDLVAIIDDSLANASRSAAIRHQILQLGLTFMCGISQLSPGAYFLRRNLFPSIVAFIKESDTEQYTFEAVLFLAVLADFHKSDAARLNPYLSQIKETKDIDLMKKVCWAANFALVASINRYQEISDDDVSPALASTFGTLIASLRPDRALSTTPVDPPRELFKNQPIEATVILLPLYEFLRGNVLFSSVFLSSNEPDRTIPSPSSTLLTLSSYLLTHATSTSQPRSVAYANLCINCLLALVETDAVLVALSKPNNKPIRLCRQRLPVLPIPRSGRPPLCALLDCCVLWLRHNLHMRLEVHLYTYDTFRTCARLGLILDRNIQAMQVLQRYIPNIILKERQNTNGKSFVTAGGVELLIRETIFLLSLCLSKCETFLPTPQALHDFVYELVRAASDLQSQAALLKRLAGPESKVRRHSLVQQPTELLMKIVTITQFYEQKVTQSQARTAKDALRAVSREIEANGLHGLTDSREPEPPSVHDSSDL
;
A
#
# COMPACT_ATOMS: atom_id res chain seq x y z
N MET A 1 -0.64 -3.23 -55.57
CA MET A 1 -0.48 -3.67 -56.96
C MET A 1 -1.15 -2.63 -57.86
N SER A 2 -0.33 -1.94 -58.67
CA SER A 2 -0.55 -1.48 -60.06
C SER A 2 -1.93 -0.97 -60.51
N ALA A 3 -2.09 0.05 -61.36
CA ALA A 3 -1.22 1.05 -61.97
C ALA A 3 -2.13 1.94 -62.86
N SER A 4 -1.80 3.22 -62.92
CA SER A 4 -1.86 4.16 -64.06
C SER A 4 -2.14 3.61 -65.48
N TYR A 5 -2.85 4.37 -66.33
CA TYR A 5 -2.26 5.19 -67.41
C TYR A 5 -3.29 5.89 -68.33
N ALA A 6 -2.91 7.09 -68.78
CA ALA A 6 -3.56 7.95 -69.75
C ALA A 6 -3.30 7.52 -71.21
N SER A 7 -4.05 8.08 -72.17
CA SER A 7 -3.57 8.21 -73.56
C SER A 7 -4.03 9.51 -74.23
N THR A 8 -3.01 10.26 -74.68
CA THR A 8 -3.05 11.40 -75.60
C THR A 8 -3.08 10.93 -77.06
N SER A 9 -3.70 11.71 -77.95
CA SER A 9 -3.23 11.83 -79.34
C SER A 9 -3.59 13.18 -79.97
N ARG A 10 -2.58 13.79 -80.61
CA ARG A 10 -2.60 14.99 -81.45
C ARG A 10 -3.01 14.64 -82.89
N SER A 11 -3.68 15.56 -83.59
CA SER A 11 -3.30 15.95 -84.98
C SER A 11 -4.05 17.21 -85.46
N THR A 12 -3.27 18.23 -85.81
CA THR A 12 -3.56 19.41 -86.67
C THR A 12 -3.57 19.03 -88.17
N PRO A 13 -3.74 19.94 -89.15
CA PRO A 13 -4.44 21.25 -89.26
C PRO A 13 -5.33 21.33 -90.54
N VAL A 14 -5.90 22.49 -90.91
CA VAL A 14 -5.79 23.14 -92.25
C VAL A 14 -6.65 24.42 -92.35
N ALA A 15 -5.94 25.53 -92.59
CA ALA A 15 -6.18 26.69 -93.47
C ALA A 15 -7.50 27.49 -93.50
N SER A 16 -7.34 28.79 -93.19
CA SER A 16 -7.76 30.02 -93.92
C SER A 16 -8.98 29.94 -94.86
N THR A 17 -9.88 30.93 -94.93
CA THR A 17 -9.56 32.29 -95.44
C THR A 17 -10.76 33.24 -95.23
N TYR A 18 -10.42 34.52 -94.98
CA TYR A 18 -11.17 35.78 -95.07
C TYR A 18 -12.45 35.82 -95.92
N TYR A 19 -13.50 36.50 -95.41
CA TYR A 19 -14.22 37.62 -96.07
C TYR A 19 -15.28 38.26 -95.11
N ARG A 20 -15.18 39.57 -94.83
CA ARG A 20 -16.28 40.48 -94.42
C ARG A 20 -16.95 40.99 -95.71
N PRO A 21 -18.25 41.39 -95.80
CA PRO A 21 -18.96 42.37 -94.93
C PRO A 21 -20.52 42.13 -94.93
N PRO A 22 -21.47 43.08 -94.72
CA PRO A 22 -21.46 44.45 -94.16
C PRO A 22 -22.50 44.69 -93.04
N TYR A 23 -22.41 45.89 -92.46
CA TYR A 23 -23.32 46.53 -91.52
C TYR A 23 -24.82 46.26 -91.72
N ALA A 24 -25.48 45.77 -90.66
CA ALA A 24 -26.89 46.00 -90.42
C ALA A 24 -27.03 46.75 -89.09
N THR A 25 -27.54 47.98 -89.18
CA THR A 25 -28.08 48.78 -88.09
C THR A 25 -29.20 48.01 -87.41
N VAL A 26 -28.92 47.42 -86.24
CA VAL A 26 -29.96 46.92 -85.35
C VAL A 26 -30.06 47.87 -84.17
N GLN A 27 -31.28 48.38 -84.03
CA GLN A 27 -31.75 49.27 -82.98
C GLN A 27 -31.32 48.79 -81.59
N SER A 28 -30.83 49.75 -80.81
CA SER A 28 -30.57 49.61 -79.38
C SER A 28 -31.82 49.07 -78.67
N PRO A 29 -31.77 47.93 -77.96
CA PRO A 29 -32.81 47.62 -77.01
C PRO A 29 -32.69 48.63 -75.86
N MET A 30 -33.81 49.28 -75.54
CA MET A 30 -33.96 50.15 -74.37
C MET A 30 -33.21 49.57 -73.17
N GLN A 31 -32.30 50.37 -72.62
CA GLN A 31 -31.69 50.15 -71.32
C GLN A 31 -32.82 49.94 -70.30
N ARG A 32 -32.96 48.72 -69.78
CA ARG A 32 -33.57 48.56 -68.46
C ARG A 32 -32.69 49.35 -67.51
N ALA A 33 -33.32 50.24 -66.72
CA ALA A 33 -32.64 50.88 -65.60
C ALA A 33 -31.92 49.80 -64.77
N PRO A 34 -30.63 50.01 -64.40
CA PRO A 34 -29.89 49.03 -63.65
C PRO A 34 -30.60 48.80 -62.31
N ILE A 35 -30.84 47.53 -62.00
CA ILE A 35 -31.28 47.12 -60.67
C ILE A 35 -30.06 47.27 -59.77
N VAL A 36 -30.04 48.33 -58.95
CA VAL A 36 -28.89 48.78 -58.14
C VAL A 36 -28.68 47.92 -56.88
N THR A 37 -29.16 46.67 -56.87
CA THR A 37 -29.17 45.82 -55.67
C THR A 37 -28.21 44.64 -55.72
N ASP A 38 -27.69 44.30 -56.91
CA ASP A 38 -26.69 43.24 -57.06
C ASP A 38 -25.37 43.89 -57.50
N ASP A 39 -24.33 43.83 -56.66
CA ASP A 39 -22.99 44.41 -56.86
C ASP A 39 -22.20 43.81 -58.07
N TYR A 40 -22.90 43.22 -59.04
CA TYR A 40 -22.39 42.60 -60.26
C TYR A 40 -22.90 43.34 -61.51
N GLU A 41 -22.58 44.63 -61.65
CA GLU A 41 -22.76 45.28 -62.96
C GLU A 41 -21.71 44.79 -63.96
N ARG A 42 -22.12 44.58 -65.21
CA ARG A 42 -21.23 44.05 -66.27
C ARG A 42 -19.94 44.83 -66.42
N TRP A 43 -19.98 46.16 -66.26
CA TRP A 43 -18.81 47.04 -66.35
C TRP A 43 -17.76 46.82 -65.26
N TYR A 44 -18.10 46.17 -64.14
CA TYR A 44 -17.16 45.79 -63.08
C TYR A 44 -16.34 44.56 -63.44
N THR A 45 -16.91 43.65 -64.22
CA THR A 45 -16.30 42.36 -64.61
C THR A 45 -15.61 42.39 -65.98
N GLU A 46 -15.57 43.54 -66.65
CA GLU A 46 -14.92 43.67 -67.96
C GLU A 46 -13.39 43.57 -67.81
N GLN A 47 -12.83 42.54 -68.43
CA GLN A 47 -11.40 42.22 -68.45
C GLN A 47 -10.65 43.10 -69.47
N VAL A 48 -10.83 44.42 -69.38
CA VAL A 48 -10.30 45.39 -70.35
C VAL A 48 -9.48 46.48 -69.65
N PRO A 49 -8.44 47.03 -70.31
CA PRO A 49 -7.65 48.14 -69.75
C PRO A 49 -8.47 49.41 -69.43
N ASN A 50 -9.63 49.59 -70.07
CA ASN A 50 -10.53 50.72 -69.83
C ASN A 50 -11.52 50.47 -68.68
N ASN A 51 -11.26 49.49 -67.82
CA ASN A 51 -12.11 49.20 -66.68
C ASN A 51 -12.21 50.45 -65.78
N ARG A 52 -13.44 50.83 -65.43
CA ARG A 52 -13.70 52.05 -64.66
C ARG A 52 -12.99 52.04 -63.31
N MET A 53 -12.91 50.89 -62.62
CA MET A 53 -12.24 50.81 -61.31
C MET A 53 -10.74 51.10 -61.44
N ALA A 54 -10.07 50.51 -62.43
CA ALA A 54 -8.64 50.75 -62.69
C ALA A 54 -8.36 52.21 -63.06
N LEU A 55 -9.17 52.81 -63.94
CA LEU A 55 -9.03 54.21 -64.33
C LEU A 55 -9.36 55.18 -63.18
N SER A 56 -10.39 54.90 -62.39
CA SER A 56 -10.76 55.71 -61.22
C SER A 56 -9.64 55.75 -60.18
N LEU A 57 -8.99 54.61 -59.90
CA LEU A 57 -7.82 54.55 -58.99
C LEU A 57 -6.63 55.38 -59.52
N GLN A 58 -6.38 55.34 -60.82
CA GLN A 58 -5.26 56.05 -61.45
C GLN A 58 -5.57 57.54 -61.75
N SER A 59 -6.83 57.98 -61.64
CA SER A 59 -7.26 59.33 -62.00
C SER A 59 -6.75 60.43 -61.05
N GLY A 60 -6.44 60.09 -59.81
CA GLY A 60 -6.10 61.05 -58.75
C GLY A 60 -7.27 61.92 -58.27
N ILE A 61 -8.49 61.68 -58.76
CA ILE A 61 -9.71 62.41 -58.36
C ILE A 61 -10.28 61.74 -57.11
N GLU A 62 -10.24 62.43 -55.97
CA GLU A 62 -10.60 61.84 -54.65
C GLU A 62 -11.99 61.17 -54.63
N GLY A 63 -13.00 61.79 -55.24
CA GLY A 63 -14.35 61.22 -55.30
C GLY A 63 -14.45 59.95 -56.16
N GLU A 64 -13.69 59.85 -57.25
CA GLU A 64 -13.67 58.65 -58.10
C GLU A 64 -12.82 57.53 -57.49
N VAL A 65 -11.71 57.88 -56.82
CA VAL A 65 -10.88 56.94 -56.06
C VAL A 65 -11.71 56.31 -54.93
N GLY A 66 -12.38 57.12 -54.11
CA GLY A 66 -13.25 56.63 -53.04
C GLY A 66 -14.42 55.80 -53.57
N TRP A 67 -14.99 56.17 -54.73
CA TRP A 67 -16.01 55.35 -55.39
C TRP A 67 -15.48 53.95 -55.77
N ALA A 68 -14.27 53.88 -56.33
CA ALA A 68 -13.66 52.61 -56.75
C ALA A 68 -13.29 51.73 -55.55
N LEU A 69 -12.69 52.32 -54.51
CA LEU A 69 -12.29 51.59 -53.30
C LEU A 69 -13.47 51.01 -52.54
N ASP A 70 -14.58 51.73 -52.38
CA ASP A 70 -15.81 51.21 -51.76
C ASP A 70 -16.33 49.93 -52.44
N ARG A 71 -16.15 49.79 -53.76
CA ARG A 71 -16.52 48.57 -54.49
C ARG A 71 -15.47 47.49 -54.34
N LEU A 72 -14.18 47.83 -54.44
CA LEU A 72 -13.10 46.87 -54.29
C LEU A 72 -13.04 46.26 -52.88
N CYS A 73 -13.34 47.04 -51.83
CA CYS A 73 -13.47 46.54 -50.47
C CYS A 73 -14.61 45.50 -50.32
N ARG A 74 -15.66 45.56 -51.14
CA ARG A 74 -16.71 44.52 -51.18
C ARG A 74 -16.27 43.32 -52.01
N LEU A 75 -15.71 43.56 -53.19
CA LEU A 75 -15.29 42.53 -54.12
C LEU A 75 -14.14 41.67 -53.61
N CYS A 76 -13.24 42.22 -52.78
CA CYS A 76 -12.09 41.47 -52.25
C CYS A 76 -12.49 40.31 -51.31
N HIS A 77 -13.74 40.24 -50.86
CA HIS A 77 -14.27 39.13 -50.06
C HIS A 77 -14.76 37.95 -50.93
N ASN A 78 -14.80 38.13 -52.24
CA ASN A 78 -15.35 37.15 -53.17
C ASN A 78 -14.23 36.33 -53.83
N GLU A 79 -14.24 35.03 -53.62
CA GLU A 79 -13.24 34.10 -54.16
C GLU A 79 -13.18 34.08 -55.71
N GLN A 80 -14.22 34.57 -56.40
CA GLN A 80 -14.26 34.66 -57.86
C GLN A 80 -13.58 35.93 -58.40
N PHE A 81 -13.33 36.92 -57.54
CA PHE A 81 -12.66 38.15 -57.93
C PHE A 81 -11.15 37.89 -58.01
N GLN A 82 -10.54 38.28 -59.13
CA GLN A 82 -9.11 38.10 -59.40
C GLN A 82 -8.52 39.41 -59.88
N LEU A 83 -7.48 39.89 -59.22
CA LEU A 83 -6.81 41.15 -59.55
C LEU A 83 -6.14 41.08 -60.93
N LYS A 84 -5.58 39.92 -61.28
CA LYS A 84 -4.90 39.68 -62.56
C LYS A 84 -5.77 39.93 -63.79
N VAL A 85 -7.08 39.78 -63.64
CA VAL A 85 -8.05 39.87 -64.73
C VAL A 85 -8.26 41.32 -65.20
N ILE A 86 -7.96 42.31 -64.35
CA ILE A 86 -8.13 43.73 -64.64
C ILE A 86 -6.74 44.40 -64.70
N PRO A 87 -6.20 44.69 -65.91
CA PRO A 87 -4.88 45.30 -66.05
C PRO A 87 -4.77 46.66 -65.34
N GLY A 88 -3.68 46.88 -64.61
CA GLY A 88 -3.37 48.16 -63.93
C GLY A 88 -4.11 48.41 -62.61
N ILE A 89 -4.96 47.48 -62.17
CA ILE A 89 -5.66 47.60 -60.87
C ILE A 89 -4.71 47.42 -59.69
N ILE A 90 -3.75 46.49 -59.80
CA ILE A 90 -2.74 46.21 -58.78
C ILE A 90 -1.87 47.45 -58.57
N ASP A 91 -1.33 48.03 -59.65
CA ASP A 91 -0.54 49.26 -59.61
C ASP A 91 -1.33 50.42 -58.96
N GLY A 92 -2.61 50.56 -59.31
CA GLY A 92 -3.51 51.56 -58.74
C GLY A 92 -3.72 51.42 -57.23
N LEU A 93 -3.74 50.19 -56.72
CA LEU A 93 -3.88 49.91 -55.29
C LEU A 93 -2.61 50.28 -54.50
N PHE A 94 -1.42 50.29 -55.11
CA PHE A 94 -0.17 50.67 -54.42
C PHE A 94 0.02 52.19 -54.24
N ILE A 95 -0.61 53.02 -55.07
CA ILE A 95 -0.39 54.49 -55.13
C ILE A 95 -0.57 55.15 -53.75
N TRP A 96 -1.73 54.95 -53.11
CA TRP A 96 -2.07 55.63 -51.85
C TRP A 96 -1.33 55.07 -50.63
N PRO A 97 -1.17 53.74 -50.46
CA PRO A 97 -0.32 53.17 -49.43
C PRO A 97 1.14 53.66 -49.51
N GLU A 98 1.73 53.71 -50.71
CA GLU A 98 3.11 54.19 -50.89
C GLU A 98 3.26 55.67 -50.55
N TRP A 99 2.31 56.50 -50.99
CA TRP A 99 2.27 57.91 -50.60
C TRP A 99 2.24 58.06 -49.08
N TYR A 100 1.43 57.28 -48.37
CA TYR A 100 1.30 57.38 -46.92
C TYR A 100 2.62 57.08 -46.18
N VAL A 101 3.29 55.97 -46.54
CA VAL A 101 4.53 55.53 -45.86
C VAL A 101 5.76 56.37 -46.22
N LEU A 102 5.77 57.02 -47.38
CA LEU A 102 6.90 57.86 -47.81
C LEU A 102 6.77 59.31 -47.37
N GLU A 103 5.57 59.89 -47.51
CA GLU A 103 5.34 61.33 -47.34
C GLU A 103 4.15 61.66 -46.42
N GLY A 104 3.04 60.93 -46.56
CA GLY A 104 1.76 61.23 -45.91
C GLY A 104 1.85 61.27 -44.37
N HIS A 105 2.46 60.27 -43.74
CA HIS A 105 2.57 60.17 -42.27
C HIS A 105 3.23 61.40 -41.62
N ARG A 106 4.17 62.07 -42.29
CA ARG A 106 4.85 63.27 -41.78
C ARG A 106 3.92 64.47 -41.69
N LEU A 107 2.93 64.52 -42.58
CA LEU A 107 1.94 65.59 -42.65
C LEU A 107 0.91 65.51 -41.51
N PHE A 108 0.74 64.34 -40.89
CA PHE A 108 -0.13 64.15 -39.73
C PHE A 108 0.59 64.47 -38.41
N ASN A 109 1.91 64.24 -38.32
CA ASN A 109 2.68 64.33 -37.08
C ASN A 109 3.08 65.75 -36.61
N SER A 110 2.96 66.79 -37.45
CA SER A 110 3.66 68.06 -37.17
C SER A 110 2.79 69.20 -36.59
N ASN A 111 1.46 69.19 -36.72
CA ASN A 111 0.61 70.34 -36.28
C ASN A 111 -0.86 70.00 -35.93
N ASN A 112 -1.30 68.73 -36.00
CA ASN A 112 -2.74 68.38 -35.93
C ASN A 112 -3.26 68.01 -34.54
N THR A 113 -2.46 68.13 -33.48
CA THR A 113 -2.91 67.76 -32.12
C THR A 113 -3.92 68.74 -31.49
N ILE A 114 -4.17 69.90 -32.12
CA ILE A 114 -5.07 70.96 -31.61
C ILE A 114 -6.30 71.20 -32.51
N PHE A 115 -6.27 70.84 -33.80
CA PHE A 115 -7.37 71.08 -34.75
C PHE A 115 -7.73 69.81 -35.54
N ALA A 116 -8.99 69.70 -35.96
CA ALA A 116 -9.45 68.60 -36.80
C ALA A 116 -8.65 68.52 -38.11
N ILE A 117 -8.29 67.30 -38.51
CA ILE A 117 -7.58 67.01 -39.74
C ILE A 117 -8.43 67.53 -40.93
N PRO A 118 -7.83 68.22 -41.92
CA PRO A 118 -8.56 68.64 -43.12
C PRO A 118 -9.21 67.45 -43.83
N HIS A 119 -10.47 67.59 -44.25
CA HIS A 119 -11.27 66.50 -44.84
C HIS A 119 -10.58 65.82 -46.03
N ASP A 120 -9.89 66.58 -46.88
CA ASP A 120 -9.15 66.05 -48.04
C ASP A 120 -7.96 65.17 -47.60
N MET A 121 -7.28 65.52 -46.50
CA MET A 121 -6.20 64.71 -45.94
C MET A 121 -6.72 63.44 -45.28
N GLU A 122 -7.87 63.53 -44.60
CA GLU A 122 -8.56 62.37 -44.04
C GLU A 122 -9.00 61.39 -45.14
N ALA A 123 -9.53 61.91 -46.26
CA ALA A 123 -9.91 61.11 -47.42
C ALA A 123 -8.70 60.37 -48.01
N LYS A 124 -7.54 61.03 -48.17
CA LYS A 124 -6.32 60.39 -48.66
C LYS A 124 -5.78 59.32 -47.72
N ARG A 125 -5.83 59.55 -46.40
CA ARG A 125 -5.48 58.53 -45.41
C ARG A 125 -6.43 57.33 -45.50
N ARG A 126 -7.73 57.58 -45.64
CA ARG A 126 -8.75 56.53 -45.84
C ARG A 126 -8.47 55.72 -47.10
N HIS A 127 -8.16 56.37 -48.23
CA HIS A 127 -7.79 55.67 -49.46
C HIS A 127 -6.56 54.78 -49.28
N ALA A 128 -5.55 55.23 -48.54
CA ALA A 128 -4.36 54.43 -48.25
C ALA A 128 -4.70 53.17 -47.43
N ILE A 129 -5.56 53.29 -46.41
CA ILE A 129 -6.01 52.17 -45.57
C ILE A 129 -6.89 51.20 -46.38
N GLU A 130 -7.88 51.70 -47.12
CA GLU A 130 -8.79 50.91 -47.94
C GLU A 130 -8.05 50.15 -49.05
N SER A 131 -7.11 50.81 -49.74
CA SER A 131 -6.24 50.15 -50.72
C SER A 131 -5.43 49.01 -50.11
N LEU A 132 -4.82 49.23 -48.95
CA LEU A 132 -4.04 48.20 -48.27
C LEU A 132 -4.91 47.06 -47.74
N PHE A 133 -6.12 47.37 -47.27
CA PHE A 133 -7.14 46.39 -46.88
C PHE A 133 -7.53 45.48 -48.06
N VAL A 134 -7.74 46.05 -49.25
CA VAL A 134 -8.02 45.28 -50.48
C VAL A 134 -6.84 44.38 -50.82
N LEU A 135 -5.60 44.91 -50.83
CA LEU A 135 -4.39 44.12 -51.09
C LEU A 135 -4.25 42.95 -50.10
N ARG A 136 -4.44 43.22 -48.81
CA ARG A 136 -4.38 42.23 -47.72
C ARG A 136 -5.41 41.12 -47.90
N ASN A 137 -6.66 41.45 -48.22
CA ASN A 137 -7.72 40.45 -48.37
C ASN A 137 -7.59 39.66 -49.68
N CYS A 138 -7.18 40.29 -50.78
CA CYS A 138 -6.89 39.58 -52.02
C CYS A 138 -5.73 38.58 -51.85
N ALA A 139 -4.71 38.92 -51.05
CA ALA A 139 -3.59 38.04 -50.76
C ALA A 139 -3.97 36.74 -50.00
N LEU A 140 -5.17 36.65 -49.42
CA LEU A 140 -5.66 35.40 -48.83
C LEU A 140 -6.04 34.35 -49.89
N HIS A 141 -6.30 34.78 -51.13
CA HIS A 141 -6.60 33.89 -52.24
C HIS A 141 -5.32 33.51 -52.98
N GLU A 142 -5.09 32.21 -53.21
CA GLU A 142 -3.83 31.68 -53.75
C GLU A 142 -3.44 32.32 -55.10
N GLN A 143 -4.41 32.58 -55.97
CA GLN A 143 -4.17 33.10 -57.32
C GLN A 143 -3.70 34.56 -57.33
N ASP A 144 -4.30 35.40 -56.48
CA ASP A 144 -3.90 36.80 -56.33
C ASP A 144 -2.62 36.91 -55.49
N CYS A 145 -2.43 36.03 -54.51
CA CYS A 145 -1.22 35.97 -53.70
C CYS A 145 0.03 35.74 -54.56
N GLN A 146 -0.01 34.80 -55.51
CA GLN A 146 1.12 34.56 -56.43
C GLN A 146 1.53 35.82 -57.22
N GLU A 147 0.56 36.62 -57.65
CA GLU A 147 0.83 37.86 -58.38
C GLU A 147 1.40 38.94 -57.42
N LEU A 148 0.81 39.07 -56.23
CA LEU A 148 1.21 40.05 -55.22
C LEU A 148 2.59 39.78 -54.61
N VAL A 149 2.97 38.51 -54.40
CA VAL A 149 4.29 38.11 -53.85
C VAL A 149 5.43 38.53 -54.79
N HIS A 150 5.22 38.42 -56.10
CA HIS A 150 6.23 38.74 -57.11
C HIS A 150 6.19 40.19 -57.60
N HIS A 151 5.19 40.97 -57.15
CA HIS A 151 5.05 42.36 -57.52
C HIS A 151 6.18 43.22 -56.93
N SER A 152 6.76 44.12 -57.73
CA SER A 152 7.93 44.93 -57.34
C SER A 152 7.67 45.88 -56.17
N HIS A 153 6.41 46.23 -55.91
CA HIS A 153 6.01 47.21 -54.90
C HIS A 153 5.67 46.60 -53.53
N SER A 154 5.36 45.30 -53.45
CA SER A 154 4.84 44.67 -52.23
C SER A 154 5.81 44.71 -51.04
N LEU A 155 7.04 44.23 -51.22
CA LEU A 155 8.04 44.24 -50.14
C LEU A 155 8.57 45.63 -49.81
N PRO A 156 8.88 46.52 -50.78
CA PRO A 156 9.26 47.90 -50.47
C PRO A 156 8.20 48.68 -49.68
N LEU A 157 6.92 48.47 -49.97
CA LEU A 157 5.81 49.06 -49.21
C LEU A 157 5.85 48.60 -47.74
N ILE A 158 5.95 47.29 -47.50
CA ILE A 158 6.00 46.72 -46.15
C ILE A 158 7.26 47.20 -45.40
N TYR A 159 8.41 47.17 -46.07
CA TYR A 159 9.66 47.68 -45.53
C TYR A 159 9.55 49.14 -45.11
N SER A 160 8.98 49.99 -45.96
CA SER A 160 8.80 51.42 -45.67
C SER A 160 7.78 51.65 -44.57
N ALA A 161 6.69 50.88 -44.54
CA ALA A 161 5.68 50.95 -43.48
C ALA A 161 6.29 50.67 -42.10
N LEU A 162 7.05 49.58 -41.97
CA LEU A 162 7.62 49.14 -40.70
C LEU A 162 8.77 50.03 -40.20
N ASN A 163 9.48 50.73 -41.09
CA ASN A 163 10.63 51.56 -40.72
C ASN A 163 10.30 53.06 -40.59
N ASN A 164 9.29 53.56 -41.32
CA ASN A 164 8.96 55.00 -41.31
C ASN A 164 7.81 55.35 -40.36
N LEU A 165 6.87 54.42 -40.11
CA LEU A 165 5.72 54.68 -39.24
C LEU A 165 6.06 54.36 -37.79
N ASP A 166 5.59 55.20 -36.86
CA ASP A 166 5.70 54.92 -35.42
C ASP A 166 4.61 53.93 -34.99
N PRO A 167 4.96 52.74 -34.48
CA PRO A 167 3.99 51.76 -34.00
C PRO A 167 3.28 52.14 -32.69
N GLN A 168 3.71 53.18 -32.00
CA GLN A 168 3.03 53.70 -30.79
C GLN A 168 2.01 54.80 -31.11
N ASP A 169 1.98 55.28 -32.35
CA ASP A 169 1.02 56.27 -32.81
C ASP A 169 -0.29 55.58 -33.21
N ASP A 170 -1.39 55.93 -32.52
CA ASP A 170 -2.72 55.37 -32.75
C ASP A 170 -3.16 55.55 -34.21
N ASP A 171 -2.75 56.65 -34.87
CA ASP A 171 -3.13 56.93 -36.25
C ASP A 171 -2.51 55.95 -37.26
N ASN A 172 -1.36 55.35 -36.93
CA ASN A 172 -0.67 54.40 -37.79
C ASN A 172 -1.06 52.94 -37.50
N THR A 173 -1.75 52.68 -36.40
CA THR A 173 -2.01 51.32 -35.90
C THR A 173 -2.78 50.47 -36.91
N GLU A 174 -3.89 50.98 -37.47
CA GLU A 174 -4.71 50.25 -38.45
C GLU A 174 -3.92 49.92 -39.73
N PHE A 175 -3.16 50.91 -40.24
CA PHE A 175 -2.33 50.73 -41.42
C PHE A 175 -1.23 49.68 -41.18
N LEU A 176 -0.54 49.75 -40.02
CA LEU A 176 0.50 48.80 -39.65
C LEU A 176 -0.04 47.38 -39.44
N LEU A 177 -1.26 47.22 -38.92
CA LEU A 177 -1.92 45.93 -38.81
C LEU A 177 -2.20 45.35 -40.20
N HIS A 178 -2.78 46.12 -41.12
CA HIS A 178 -3.00 45.65 -42.49
C HIS A 178 -1.70 45.34 -43.23
N ALA A 179 -0.63 46.13 -43.02
CA ALA A 179 0.67 45.86 -43.61
C ALA A 179 1.30 44.57 -43.07
N THR A 180 1.15 44.31 -41.76
CA THR A 180 1.67 43.10 -41.11
C THR A 180 0.88 41.85 -41.52
N ASP A 181 -0.45 41.96 -41.62
CA ASP A 181 -1.29 40.88 -42.12
C ASP A 181 -1.02 40.58 -43.60
N PHE A 182 -0.85 41.63 -44.42
CA PHE A 182 -0.46 41.48 -45.82
C PHE A 182 0.88 40.76 -45.93
N LEU A 183 1.87 41.12 -45.10
CA LEU A 183 3.14 40.41 -45.00
C LEU A 183 2.94 38.94 -44.62
N HIS A 184 2.11 38.64 -43.62
CA HIS A 184 1.82 37.27 -43.20
C HIS A 184 1.27 36.43 -44.36
N SER A 185 0.29 36.95 -45.12
CA SER A 185 -0.31 36.26 -46.26
C SER A 185 0.70 35.95 -47.38
N ILE A 186 1.60 36.88 -47.69
CA ILE A 186 2.59 36.68 -48.76
C ILE A 186 3.83 35.90 -48.28
N ALA A 187 4.14 35.91 -46.98
CA ALA A 187 5.34 35.31 -46.41
C ALA A 187 5.45 33.80 -46.67
N ALA A 188 4.33 33.07 -46.68
CA ALA A 188 4.29 31.63 -46.92
C ALA A 188 4.76 31.24 -48.34
N HIS A 189 4.58 32.14 -49.31
CA HIS A 189 4.91 31.91 -50.72
C HIS A 189 6.18 32.66 -51.17
N TYR A 190 6.77 33.45 -50.27
CA TYR A 190 7.95 34.24 -50.57
C TYR A 190 9.21 33.36 -50.64
N THR A 191 9.87 33.34 -51.79
CA THR A 191 11.19 32.72 -51.96
C THR A 191 12.23 33.82 -52.11
N ALA A 192 13.08 34.00 -51.10
CA ALA A 192 14.07 35.08 -51.11
C ALA A 192 15.19 34.80 -52.13
N PRO A 193 15.38 35.61 -53.19
CA PRO A 193 16.60 35.57 -53.99
C PRO A 193 17.78 36.08 -53.16
N ALA A 194 19.00 35.61 -53.43
CA ALA A 194 20.21 36.01 -52.69
C ALA A 194 20.46 37.54 -52.66
N SER A 195 19.90 38.30 -53.60
CA SER A 195 19.98 39.77 -53.68
C SER A 195 19.06 40.52 -52.69
N VAL A 196 18.10 39.85 -52.03
CA VAL A 196 17.05 40.50 -51.20
C VAL A 196 17.20 40.22 -49.70
N VAL A 197 18.23 39.45 -49.30
CA VAL A 197 18.54 39.09 -47.89
C VAL A 197 18.65 40.33 -46.99
N SER A 198 19.16 41.44 -47.51
CA SER A 198 19.29 42.72 -46.77
C SER A 198 17.93 43.32 -46.41
N ILE A 199 16.96 43.29 -47.34
CA ILE A 199 15.61 43.83 -47.14
C ILE A 199 14.84 42.94 -46.16
N THR A 200 14.94 41.61 -46.30
CA THR A 200 14.31 40.67 -45.37
C THR A 200 14.83 40.84 -43.94
N LYS A 201 16.15 40.99 -43.76
CA LYS A 201 16.76 41.29 -42.46
C LYS A 201 16.24 42.60 -41.87
N ALA A 202 16.04 43.60 -42.72
CA ALA A 202 15.55 44.92 -42.31
C ALA A 202 14.03 44.98 -42.07
N VAL A 203 13.29 43.91 -42.39
CA VAL A 203 11.88 43.69 -41.99
C VAL A 203 11.79 42.93 -40.66
N LEU A 204 12.67 41.95 -40.40
CA LEU A 204 12.65 41.15 -39.18
C LEU A 204 12.90 41.97 -37.90
N SER A 205 13.84 42.93 -37.95
CA SER A 205 14.23 43.73 -36.77
C SER A 205 13.10 44.64 -36.26
N PRO A 206 12.41 45.44 -37.11
CA PRO A 206 11.24 46.22 -36.68
C PRO A 206 10.12 45.35 -36.09
N LEU A 207 9.78 44.22 -36.73
CA LEU A 207 8.74 43.31 -36.24
C LEU A 207 9.07 42.76 -34.85
N GLY A 208 10.32 42.34 -34.62
CA GLY A 208 10.76 41.88 -33.31
C GLY A 208 10.70 42.98 -32.26
N THR A 209 11.05 44.21 -32.64
CA THR A 209 10.97 45.38 -31.75
C THR A 209 9.52 45.64 -31.35
N ILE A 210 8.60 45.69 -32.32
CA ILE A 210 7.16 45.89 -32.09
C ILE A 210 6.60 44.81 -31.16
N ALA A 211 6.93 43.53 -31.38
CA ALA A 211 6.47 42.43 -30.52
C ALA A 211 6.92 42.60 -29.06
N SER A 212 8.14 43.14 -28.84
CA SER A 212 8.71 43.30 -27.50
C SER A 212 8.22 44.55 -26.74
N THR A 213 8.04 45.67 -27.43
CA THR A 213 7.77 46.99 -26.82
C THR A 213 6.31 47.44 -26.93
N SER A 214 5.54 46.93 -27.89
CA SER A 214 4.14 47.32 -28.05
C SER A 214 3.30 46.87 -26.86
N SER A 215 2.34 47.71 -26.48
CA SER A 215 1.29 47.39 -25.52
C SER A 215 0.00 46.89 -26.20
N ASN A 216 -0.06 46.96 -27.53
CA ASN A 216 -1.27 46.68 -28.29
C ASN A 216 -1.37 45.18 -28.66
N ARG A 217 -2.35 44.49 -28.06
CA ARG A 217 -2.51 43.03 -28.18
C ARG A 217 -2.62 42.53 -29.64
N PRO A 218 -3.45 43.10 -30.53
CA PRO A 218 -3.52 42.68 -31.93
C PRO A 218 -2.21 42.88 -32.68
N SER A 219 -1.47 43.96 -32.41
CA SER A 219 -0.16 44.20 -33.03
C SER A 219 0.87 43.16 -32.61
N ILE A 220 0.89 42.77 -31.34
CA ILE A 220 1.76 41.68 -30.85
C ILE A 220 1.41 40.35 -31.54
N ILE A 221 0.12 40.02 -31.63
CA ILE A 221 -0.33 38.78 -32.29
C ILE A 221 0.02 38.79 -33.78
N ALA A 222 -0.31 39.85 -34.51
CA ALA A 222 -0.03 39.96 -35.94
C ALA A 222 1.47 39.87 -36.22
N THR A 223 2.30 40.59 -35.45
CA THR A 223 3.77 40.57 -35.65
C THR A 223 4.40 39.22 -35.33
N LEU A 224 4.04 38.57 -34.23
CA LEU A 224 4.53 37.23 -33.90
C LEU A 224 4.06 36.18 -34.92
N THR A 225 2.84 36.30 -35.43
CA THR A 225 2.30 35.38 -36.45
C THR A 225 3.03 35.54 -37.79
N ALA A 226 3.25 36.78 -38.24
CA ALA A 226 4.04 37.07 -39.43
C ALA A 226 5.50 36.59 -39.28
N LEU A 227 6.10 36.81 -38.11
CA LEU A 227 7.46 36.34 -37.81
C LEU A 227 7.56 34.81 -37.80
N SER A 228 6.59 34.10 -37.21
CA SER A 228 6.57 32.62 -37.23
C SER A 228 6.58 32.10 -38.66
N GLN A 229 5.70 32.64 -39.52
CA GLN A 229 5.62 32.25 -40.93
C GLN A 229 6.91 32.53 -41.70
N LEU A 230 7.55 33.68 -41.43
CA LEU A 230 8.83 34.03 -42.04
C LEU A 230 9.95 33.08 -41.60
N ILE A 231 9.99 32.63 -40.35
CA ILE A 231 11.06 31.80 -39.78
C ILE A 231 10.97 30.32 -40.21
N GLU A 232 9.76 29.86 -40.52
CA GLU A 232 9.53 28.51 -41.05
C GLU A 232 10.16 28.31 -42.44
N ASN A 233 10.43 29.39 -43.17
CA ASN A 233 11.16 29.31 -44.43
C ASN A 233 12.68 29.09 -44.16
N PRO A 234 13.31 28.06 -44.76
CA PRO A 234 14.69 27.71 -44.48
C PRO A 234 15.72 28.79 -44.89
N HIS A 235 15.40 29.64 -45.85
CA HIS A 235 16.33 30.69 -46.31
C HIS A 235 16.45 31.83 -45.29
N THR A 236 15.33 32.21 -44.69
CA THR A 236 15.21 33.24 -43.65
C THR A 236 15.57 32.71 -42.26
N ALA A 237 15.53 31.39 -42.07
CA ALA A 237 15.98 30.71 -40.84
C ALA A 237 17.44 31.03 -40.45
N THR A 238 18.30 31.29 -41.44
CA THR A 238 19.70 31.67 -41.22
C THR A 238 19.86 33.04 -40.54
N LEU A 239 18.82 33.87 -40.54
CA LEU A 239 18.82 35.22 -39.97
C LEU A 239 18.36 35.25 -38.51
N LEU A 240 17.99 34.11 -37.91
CA LEU A 240 17.58 34.07 -36.50
C LEU A 240 18.76 34.34 -35.56
N SER A 241 18.43 35.07 -34.49
CA SER A 241 19.32 35.32 -33.36
C SER A 241 18.79 34.61 -32.12
N PRO A 242 19.67 34.02 -31.28
CA PRO A 242 19.27 33.41 -30.01
C PRO A 242 18.67 34.42 -29.02
N ASP A 243 19.05 35.70 -29.11
CA ASP A 243 18.56 36.78 -28.24
C ASP A 243 17.55 37.68 -28.96
N SER A 244 16.69 37.09 -29.79
CA SER A 244 15.66 37.81 -30.55
C SER A 244 14.68 38.54 -29.60
N PRO A 245 14.38 39.84 -29.81
CA PRO A 245 13.35 40.54 -29.05
C PRO A 245 11.97 39.86 -29.09
N ALA A 246 11.64 39.19 -30.20
CA ALA A 246 10.41 38.42 -30.33
C ALA A 246 10.41 37.14 -29.48
N LEU A 247 11.56 36.52 -29.25
CA LEU A 247 11.69 35.41 -28.30
C LEU A 247 11.41 35.91 -26.89
N VAL A 248 12.06 37.01 -26.47
CA VAL A 248 11.84 37.62 -25.15
C VAL A 248 10.36 37.98 -24.94
N ALA A 249 9.70 38.55 -25.94
CA ALA A 249 8.27 38.84 -25.91
C ALA A 249 7.43 37.56 -25.72
N SER A 250 7.73 36.52 -26.50
CA SER A 250 7.02 35.23 -26.43
C SER A 250 7.18 34.56 -25.06
N LEU A 251 8.38 34.58 -24.49
CA LEU A 251 8.64 34.06 -23.15
C LEU A 251 7.91 34.85 -22.05
N ARG A 252 7.82 36.19 -22.20
CA ARG A 252 7.12 37.09 -21.25
C ARG A 252 5.63 36.81 -21.19
N PHE A 253 5.00 36.55 -22.33
CA PHE A 253 3.53 36.40 -22.44
C PHE A 253 3.05 34.95 -22.23
N LEU A 254 3.93 33.95 -22.37
CA LEU A 254 3.60 32.53 -22.22
C LEU A 254 2.83 32.15 -20.91
N PRO A 255 3.11 32.75 -19.73
CA PRO A 255 2.38 32.43 -18.50
C PRO A 255 0.91 32.89 -18.47
N LEU A 256 0.45 33.69 -19.45
CA LEU A 256 -0.89 34.29 -19.46
C LEU A 256 -1.96 33.31 -19.98
N PHE A 257 -2.10 32.14 -19.34
CA PHE A 257 -2.95 31.03 -19.78
C PHE A 257 -4.44 31.37 -20.02
N MET A 258 -4.92 32.49 -19.48
CA MET A 258 -6.29 32.98 -19.73
C MET A 258 -6.47 33.54 -21.15
N ASP A 259 -5.42 34.09 -21.76
CA ASP A 259 -5.46 34.68 -23.11
C ASP A 259 -4.98 33.65 -24.15
N LYS A 260 -5.86 32.71 -24.47
CA LYS A 260 -5.54 31.59 -25.38
C LYS A 260 -4.96 32.02 -26.73
N PRO A 261 -5.55 32.99 -27.47
CA PRO A 261 -5.00 33.37 -28.77
C PRO A 261 -3.59 33.94 -28.67
N LEU A 262 -3.29 34.73 -27.64
CA LEU A 262 -1.94 35.28 -27.45
C LEU A 262 -0.94 34.16 -27.10
N VAL A 263 -1.30 33.26 -26.19
CA VAL A 263 -0.45 32.12 -25.79
C VAL A 263 -0.19 31.17 -26.96
N GLU A 264 -1.21 30.88 -27.77
CA GLU A 264 -1.07 30.05 -28.98
C GLU A 264 -0.11 30.69 -29.99
N THR A 265 -0.21 31.99 -30.23
CA THR A 265 0.75 32.70 -31.09
C THR A 265 2.18 32.66 -30.53
N CYS A 266 2.35 32.86 -29.21
CA CYS A 266 3.66 32.76 -28.57
C CYS A 266 4.24 31.34 -28.63
N LEU A 267 3.40 30.31 -28.48
CA LEU A 267 3.80 28.91 -28.60
C LEU A 267 4.20 28.56 -30.03
N ASN A 268 3.46 29.02 -31.03
CA ASN A 268 3.77 28.78 -32.44
C ASN A 268 5.11 29.43 -32.82
N TYR A 269 5.34 30.69 -32.40
CA TYR A 269 6.64 31.33 -32.59
C TYR A 269 7.77 30.59 -31.86
N LEU A 270 7.56 30.19 -30.59
CA LEU A 270 8.55 29.44 -29.82
C LEU A 270 8.87 28.09 -30.47
N TYR A 271 7.86 27.38 -30.97
CA TYR A 271 8.03 26.12 -31.69
C TYR A 271 8.81 26.33 -33.00
N ALA A 272 8.44 27.32 -33.82
CA ALA A 272 9.17 27.65 -35.05
C ALA A 272 10.64 28.03 -34.75
N HIS A 273 10.88 28.76 -33.66
CA HIS A 273 12.22 29.12 -33.21
C HIS A 273 13.03 27.89 -32.76
N LEU A 274 12.46 27.01 -31.93
CA LEU A 274 13.13 25.82 -31.39
C LEU A 274 13.28 24.69 -32.43
N SER A 275 12.45 24.67 -33.47
CA SER A 275 12.54 23.68 -34.56
C SER A 275 13.90 23.75 -35.27
N HIS A 276 14.56 24.90 -35.25
CA HIS A 276 15.94 25.06 -35.70
C HIS A 276 16.93 24.57 -34.65
N TYR A 277 17.68 23.50 -34.98
CA TYR A 277 18.58 22.83 -34.02
C TYR A 277 19.60 23.76 -33.34
N ALA A 278 20.16 24.73 -34.07
CA ALA A 278 21.10 25.72 -33.52
C ALA A 278 20.44 26.61 -32.44
N MET A 279 19.18 27.00 -32.64
CA MET A 279 18.42 27.83 -31.70
C MET A 279 18.00 27.02 -30.48
N ALA A 280 17.57 25.77 -30.64
CA ALA A 280 17.28 24.90 -29.51
C ALA A 280 18.51 24.65 -28.62
N LYS A 281 19.70 24.48 -29.21
CA LYS A 281 20.96 24.40 -28.46
C LYS A 281 21.26 25.69 -27.69
N ALA A 282 21.12 26.84 -28.35
CA ALA A 282 21.33 28.13 -27.69
C ALA A 282 20.33 28.36 -26.54
N PHE A 283 19.08 27.94 -26.72
CA PHE A 283 18.04 28.07 -25.71
C PHE A 283 18.33 27.24 -24.44
N LEU A 284 19.04 26.11 -24.52
CA LEU A 284 19.45 25.36 -23.33
C LEU A 284 20.36 26.16 -22.38
N LEU A 285 21.09 27.16 -22.90
CA LEU A 285 21.93 28.06 -22.12
C LEU A 285 21.16 29.30 -21.60
N HIS A 286 19.95 29.55 -22.09
CA HIS A 286 19.14 30.71 -21.71
C HIS A 286 18.75 30.66 -20.22
N PRO A 287 18.83 31.78 -19.48
CA PRO A 287 18.58 31.80 -18.03
C PRO A 287 17.16 31.33 -17.66
N ASP A 288 16.16 31.68 -18.48
CA ASP A 288 14.76 31.35 -18.21
C ASP A 288 14.34 29.95 -18.66
N MET A 289 15.20 29.18 -19.35
CA MET A 289 14.85 27.88 -19.91
C MET A 289 14.20 26.92 -18.88
N PRO A 290 14.72 26.76 -17.65
CA PRO A 290 14.09 25.89 -16.66
C PRO A 290 12.69 26.36 -16.24
N SER A 291 12.48 27.68 -16.16
CA SER A 291 11.20 28.29 -15.80
C SER A 291 10.18 28.08 -16.92
N ILE A 292 10.60 28.27 -18.17
CA ILE A 292 9.77 28.08 -19.36
C ILE A 292 9.38 26.62 -19.54
N LEU A 293 10.30 25.68 -19.34
CA LEU A 293 9.99 24.25 -19.34
C LEU A 293 8.88 23.92 -18.32
N ARG A 294 8.94 24.53 -17.14
CA ARG A 294 7.93 24.39 -16.09
C ARG A 294 6.58 24.98 -16.50
N ILE A 295 6.57 26.15 -17.15
CA ILE A 295 5.37 26.80 -17.68
C ILE A 295 4.71 25.93 -18.77
N LEU A 296 5.49 25.38 -19.69
CA LEU A 296 4.99 24.49 -20.75
C LEU A 296 4.32 23.23 -20.16
N ILE A 297 4.93 22.60 -19.15
CA ILE A 297 4.34 21.43 -18.48
C ILE A 297 3.07 21.82 -17.71
N ASN A 298 3.08 22.96 -17.02
CA ASN A 298 1.89 23.44 -16.31
C ASN A 298 0.74 23.78 -17.25
N LEU A 299 1.02 24.27 -18.46
CA LEU A 299 0.00 24.47 -19.49
C LEU A 299 -0.69 23.14 -19.84
N LEU A 300 0.08 22.05 -20.03
CA LEU A 300 -0.49 20.71 -20.26
C LEU A 300 -1.38 20.26 -19.09
N ILE A 301 -0.94 20.51 -17.85
CA ILE A 301 -1.68 20.14 -16.63
C ILE A 301 -2.96 20.96 -16.47
N GLN A 302 -2.97 22.21 -16.92
CA GLN A 302 -4.14 23.09 -16.81
C GLN A 302 -5.18 22.80 -17.89
N GLU A 303 -4.74 22.47 -19.10
CA GLU A 303 -5.64 22.20 -20.24
C GLU A 303 -6.16 20.76 -20.28
N GLN A 304 -5.61 19.83 -19.48
CA GLN A 304 -6.12 18.46 -19.40
C GLN A 304 -7.49 18.40 -18.72
N VAL A 305 -8.41 17.64 -19.31
CA VAL A 305 -9.76 17.41 -18.77
C VAL A 305 -9.85 15.96 -18.28
N GLU A 306 -9.99 15.78 -16.97
CA GLU A 306 -10.01 14.46 -16.32
C GLU A 306 -11.43 14.02 -15.91
N GLU A 307 -11.74 12.74 -16.10
CA GLU A 307 -12.90 12.06 -15.52
C GLU A 307 -12.42 11.09 -14.43
N THR A 308 -13.08 11.11 -13.26
CA THR A 308 -12.83 10.11 -12.21
C THR A 308 -13.68 8.87 -12.49
N VAL A 309 -13.04 7.80 -12.95
CA VAL A 309 -13.71 6.51 -13.18
C VAL A 309 -13.66 5.71 -11.90
N THR A 310 -14.84 5.34 -11.41
CA THR A 310 -15.01 4.42 -10.29
C THR A 310 -15.24 3.01 -10.85
N MET A 311 -14.22 2.17 -10.81
CA MET A 311 -14.35 0.76 -11.20
C MET A 311 -14.69 -0.06 -9.96
N ASP A 312 -15.90 -0.60 -9.91
CA ASP A 312 -16.31 -1.49 -8.84
C ASP A 312 -15.77 -2.91 -9.07
N LEU A 313 -14.81 -3.33 -8.25
CA LEU A 313 -14.27 -4.69 -8.23
C LEU A 313 -15.08 -5.62 -7.30
N THR A 314 -16.16 -5.13 -6.70
CA THR A 314 -16.96 -5.94 -5.77
C THR A 314 -17.56 -7.12 -6.54
N GLY A 315 -17.10 -8.34 -6.21
CA GLY A 315 -17.63 -9.57 -6.78
C GLY A 315 -19.13 -9.73 -6.50
N ALA A 316 -19.84 -10.58 -7.25
CA ALA A 316 -21.28 -10.76 -7.06
C ALA A 316 -21.61 -11.21 -5.62
N VAL A 317 -22.43 -10.41 -4.94
CA VAL A 317 -22.81 -10.59 -3.54
C VAL A 317 -24.28 -11.00 -3.42
N ARG A 318 -24.58 -11.96 -2.54
CA ARG A 318 -25.94 -12.32 -2.12
C ARG A 318 -26.15 -11.91 -0.66
N THR A 319 -27.13 -11.07 -0.37
CA THR A 319 -27.52 -10.75 1.01
C THR A 319 -28.62 -11.70 1.49
N VAL A 320 -28.47 -12.24 2.69
CA VAL A 320 -29.43 -13.15 3.34
C VAL A 320 -29.76 -12.62 4.74
N PRO A 321 -31.01 -12.71 5.22
CA PRO A 321 -31.36 -12.26 6.57
C PRO A 321 -30.52 -12.95 7.64
N SER A 322 -30.11 -12.19 8.65
CA SER A 322 -29.28 -12.64 9.77
C SER A 322 -29.98 -13.55 10.78
N GLN A 323 -31.31 -13.53 10.76
CA GLN A 323 -32.14 -14.52 11.42
C GLN A 323 -32.60 -15.52 10.36
N ALA A 324 -32.39 -16.81 10.63
CA ALA A 324 -33.36 -17.79 10.20
C ALA A 324 -34.68 -17.38 10.85
N SER A 325 -35.46 -16.55 10.15
CA SER A 325 -36.87 -16.36 10.46
C SER A 325 -37.46 -17.75 10.59
N VAL A 326 -38.09 -18.00 11.74
CA VAL A 326 -39.15 -18.99 11.95
C VAL A 326 -39.29 -19.94 10.77
N THR A 327 -38.87 -21.20 10.91
CA THR A 327 -39.19 -22.23 9.93
C THR A 327 -40.71 -22.42 9.93
N THR A 328 -41.43 -21.54 9.24
CA THR A 328 -42.72 -21.83 8.64
C THR A 328 -42.39 -22.74 7.48
N GLN A 329 -42.43 -24.04 7.74
CA GLN A 329 -42.41 -25.01 6.66
C GLN A 329 -43.82 -25.01 6.05
N ASP A 330 -43.89 -25.10 4.73
CA ASP A 330 -45.17 -25.34 4.05
C ASP A 330 -45.74 -26.67 4.58
N HIS A 331 -47.04 -26.72 4.83
CA HIS A 331 -47.74 -27.89 5.32
C HIS A 331 -47.74 -28.98 4.24
N ASP A 332 -47.17 -30.14 4.56
CA ASP A 332 -47.25 -31.35 3.74
C ASP A 332 -48.31 -32.29 4.32
N LEU A 333 -49.08 -32.97 3.47
CA LEU A 333 -50.14 -33.90 3.90
C LEU A 333 -49.58 -35.00 4.81
N SER A 334 -50.16 -35.14 5.99
CA SER A 334 -49.88 -36.29 6.85
C SER A 334 -50.45 -37.58 6.25
N GLN A 335 -49.91 -38.73 6.66
CA GLN A 335 -50.36 -40.04 6.16
C GLN A 335 -51.85 -40.30 6.48
N GLU A 336 -52.34 -39.81 7.62
CA GLU A 336 -53.75 -39.92 8.03
C GLU A 336 -54.68 -39.05 7.17
N GLU A 337 -54.25 -37.83 6.82
CA GLU A 337 -55.01 -36.93 5.93
C GLU A 337 -55.05 -37.47 4.49
N LEU A 338 -53.95 -38.06 4.01
CA LEU A 338 -53.89 -38.69 2.70
C LEU A 338 -54.84 -39.89 2.61
N GLU A 339 -54.87 -40.76 3.64
CA GLU A 339 -55.77 -41.91 3.71
C GLU A 339 -57.26 -41.52 3.74
N GLN A 340 -57.59 -40.34 4.29
CA GLN A 340 -58.95 -39.78 4.27
C GLN A 340 -59.32 -39.15 2.92
N LEU A 341 -58.37 -38.53 2.22
CA LEU A 341 -58.62 -37.87 0.93
C LEU A 341 -58.71 -38.85 -0.25
N LEU A 342 -57.96 -39.95 -0.24
CA LEU A 342 -57.91 -40.94 -1.33
C LEU A 342 -59.29 -41.53 -1.74
N PRO A 343 -60.20 -41.94 -0.83
CA PRO A 343 -61.47 -42.54 -1.20
C PRO A 343 -62.53 -41.57 -1.75
N LEU A 344 -62.30 -40.26 -1.71
CA LEU A 344 -63.26 -39.26 -2.21
C LEU A 344 -63.31 -39.22 -3.75
N PRO A 345 -64.50 -39.09 -4.37
CA PRO A 345 -64.63 -38.93 -5.83
C PRO A 345 -64.22 -37.51 -6.27
N GLU A 346 -63.79 -37.37 -7.53
CA GLU A 346 -63.55 -36.05 -8.13
C GLU A 346 -64.88 -35.41 -8.55
N PRO A 347 -65.13 -34.11 -8.30
CA PRO A 347 -64.16 -33.06 -7.89
C PRO A 347 -64.06 -32.80 -6.37
N GLU A 348 -64.78 -33.54 -5.53
CA GLU A 348 -64.80 -33.31 -4.07
C GLU A 348 -63.43 -33.52 -3.43
N ARG A 349 -62.68 -34.52 -3.89
CA ARG A 349 -61.29 -34.76 -3.47
C ARG A 349 -60.38 -33.57 -3.74
N CYS A 350 -60.50 -32.95 -4.92
CA CYS A 350 -59.76 -31.75 -5.27
C CYS A 350 -60.11 -30.57 -4.34
N TYR A 351 -61.39 -30.41 -3.99
CA TYR A 351 -61.83 -29.34 -3.07
C TYR A 351 -61.30 -29.53 -1.65
N GLU A 352 -61.42 -30.73 -1.09
CA GLU A 352 -60.92 -31.01 0.26
C GLU A 352 -59.39 -30.95 0.31
N TRP A 353 -58.69 -31.43 -0.73
CA TRP A 353 -57.24 -31.25 -0.84
C TRP A 353 -56.83 -29.76 -0.85
N MET A 354 -57.52 -28.92 -1.62
CA MET A 354 -57.24 -27.48 -1.67
C MET A 354 -57.45 -26.80 -0.31
N LYS A 355 -58.51 -27.17 0.43
CA LYS A 355 -58.78 -26.65 1.79
C LYS A 355 -57.73 -27.09 2.80
N THR A 356 -57.17 -28.28 2.65
CA THR A 356 -56.15 -28.81 3.56
C THR A 356 -54.78 -28.15 3.31
N MET A 357 -54.40 -28.00 2.04
CA MET A 357 -53.07 -27.54 1.63
C MET A 357 -52.89 -26.02 1.53
N PHE A 358 -53.98 -25.27 1.36
CA PHE A 358 -53.90 -23.83 1.07
C PHE A 358 -54.81 -23.00 1.98
N ILE A 359 -54.46 -21.73 2.13
CA ILE A 359 -55.25 -20.73 2.85
C ILE A 359 -55.45 -19.52 1.93
N GLY A 360 -56.66 -18.95 1.94
CA GLY A 360 -56.96 -17.71 1.21
C GLY A 360 -56.17 -16.54 1.78
N LYS A 361 -55.38 -15.87 0.93
CA LYS A 361 -54.59 -14.69 1.31
C LYS A 361 -54.55 -13.72 0.14
N PRO A 362 -54.98 -12.46 0.31
CA PRO A 362 -55.17 -11.52 -0.80
C PRO A 362 -53.87 -11.16 -1.54
N ASP A 363 -52.74 -11.18 -0.82
CA ASP A 363 -51.39 -10.91 -1.35
C ASP A 363 -50.63 -12.19 -1.76
N GLY A 364 -51.25 -13.37 -1.67
CA GLY A 364 -50.64 -14.64 -2.03
C GLY A 364 -50.61 -14.83 -3.55
N GLU A 365 -49.45 -15.21 -4.09
CA GLU A 365 -49.26 -15.54 -5.50
C GLU A 365 -48.58 -16.90 -5.65
N LEU A 366 -49.22 -17.84 -6.35
CA LEU A 366 -48.63 -19.13 -6.70
C LEU A 366 -48.66 -19.31 -8.23
N THR A 367 -47.65 -19.93 -8.83
CA THR A 367 -47.70 -20.19 -10.28
C THR A 367 -48.70 -21.33 -10.58
N GLN A 368 -49.36 -21.26 -11.75
CA GLN A 368 -50.29 -22.31 -12.16
C GLN A 368 -49.60 -23.67 -12.36
N VAL A 369 -48.31 -23.65 -12.75
CA VAL A 369 -47.49 -24.85 -12.92
C VAL A 369 -47.18 -25.50 -11.58
N ASP A 370 -46.77 -24.70 -10.59
CA ASP A 370 -46.49 -25.21 -9.24
C ASP A 370 -47.75 -25.74 -8.55
N PHE A 371 -48.89 -25.07 -8.74
CA PHE A 371 -50.18 -25.50 -8.22
C PHE A 371 -50.59 -26.89 -8.75
N TRP A 372 -50.43 -27.10 -10.07
CA TRP A 372 -50.73 -28.39 -10.70
C TRP A 372 -49.75 -29.49 -10.28
N ASN A 373 -48.45 -29.18 -10.22
CA ASN A 373 -47.43 -30.16 -9.82
C ASN A 373 -47.69 -30.67 -8.40
N LEU A 374 -48.08 -29.80 -7.47
CA LEU A 374 -48.46 -30.21 -6.11
C LEU A 374 -49.62 -31.21 -6.08
N TYR A 375 -50.67 -30.99 -6.86
CA TYR A 375 -51.80 -31.91 -6.94
C TYR A 375 -51.40 -33.24 -7.60
N LYS A 376 -50.65 -33.14 -8.70
CA LYS A 376 -50.18 -34.31 -9.45
C LYS A 376 -49.25 -35.18 -8.60
N ASP A 377 -48.30 -34.58 -7.89
CA ASP A 377 -47.31 -35.32 -7.11
C ASP A 377 -47.94 -36.10 -5.95
N VAL A 378 -49.04 -35.59 -5.37
CA VAL A 378 -49.80 -36.27 -4.31
C VAL A 378 -50.63 -37.43 -4.86
N PHE A 379 -51.33 -37.26 -5.99
CA PHE A 379 -52.33 -38.23 -6.44
C PHE A 379 -51.89 -39.12 -7.63
N ALA A 380 -50.85 -38.76 -8.39
CA ALA A 380 -50.37 -39.54 -9.53
C ALA A 380 -49.92 -40.97 -9.16
N PRO A 381 -49.29 -41.22 -7.99
CA PRO A 381 -48.98 -42.58 -7.56
C PRO A 381 -50.20 -43.49 -7.36
N HIS A 382 -51.41 -42.91 -7.26
CA HIS A 382 -52.66 -43.62 -7.01
C HIS A 382 -53.63 -43.61 -8.21
N GLN A 383 -53.15 -43.18 -9.38
CA GLN A 383 -53.93 -43.02 -10.62
C GLN A 383 -54.63 -44.30 -11.08
N ASP A 384 -54.00 -45.47 -10.84
CA ASP A 384 -54.53 -46.76 -11.28
C ASP A 384 -55.85 -47.15 -10.58
N LYS A 385 -56.09 -46.63 -9.36
CA LYS A 385 -57.31 -46.87 -8.60
C LYS A 385 -58.26 -45.67 -8.61
N TYR A 386 -57.74 -44.46 -8.75
CA TYR A 386 -58.51 -43.23 -8.71
C TYR A 386 -58.07 -42.27 -9.83
N PRO A 387 -58.94 -41.96 -10.82
CA PRO A 387 -58.56 -41.08 -11.92
C PRO A 387 -58.32 -39.65 -11.42
N LEU A 388 -57.30 -38.98 -11.99
CA LEU A 388 -56.95 -37.60 -11.69
C LEU A 388 -57.71 -36.62 -12.59
N LEU A 389 -57.98 -35.42 -12.07
CA LEU A 389 -58.45 -34.29 -12.87
C LEU A 389 -57.35 -33.77 -13.81
N VAL A 390 -57.75 -33.17 -14.93
CA VAL A 390 -56.82 -32.49 -15.85
C VAL A 390 -56.42 -31.14 -15.25
N ALA A 391 -55.21 -30.67 -15.56
CA ALA A 391 -54.68 -29.39 -15.06
C ALA A 391 -55.65 -28.20 -15.23
N SER A 392 -56.38 -28.13 -16.36
CA SER A 392 -57.37 -27.07 -16.60
C SER A 392 -58.52 -27.05 -15.60
N ASP A 393 -58.93 -28.23 -15.12
CA ASP A 393 -60.09 -28.38 -14.24
C ASP A 393 -59.69 -28.12 -12.79
N VAL A 394 -58.48 -28.55 -12.39
CA VAL A 394 -57.90 -28.21 -11.08
C VAL A 394 -57.73 -26.70 -10.92
N ILE A 395 -57.23 -25.99 -11.94
CA ILE A 395 -57.06 -24.52 -11.86
C ILE A 395 -58.41 -23.80 -11.83
N LYS A 396 -59.44 -24.28 -12.54
CA LYS A 396 -60.81 -23.70 -12.46
C LYS A 396 -61.45 -23.91 -11.09
N ASN A 397 -61.20 -25.06 -10.48
CA ASN A 397 -61.73 -25.43 -9.17
C ASN A 397 -61.22 -24.54 -8.04
N VAL A 398 -60.06 -23.87 -8.20
CA VAL A 398 -59.53 -22.93 -7.20
C VAL A 398 -60.51 -21.79 -6.92
N ASN A 399 -61.14 -21.22 -7.95
CA ASN A 399 -62.09 -20.11 -7.78
C ASN A 399 -63.38 -20.56 -7.05
N LEU A 400 -63.69 -21.87 -7.07
CA LEU A 400 -64.84 -22.43 -6.37
C LEU A 400 -64.55 -22.68 -4.88
N VAL A 401 -63.29 -23.00 -4.54
CA VAL A 401 -62.86 -23.23 -3.15
C VAL A 401 -62.48 -21.93 -2.46
N PHE A 402 -61.83 -21.01 -3.18
CA PHE A 402 -61.40 -19.70 -2.69
C PHE A 402 -62.00 -18.61 -3.60
N PRO A 403 -63.12 -17.97 -3.23
CA PRO A 403 -63.82 -16.99 -4.07
C PRO A 403 -62.99 -15.73 -4.40
N GLU A 404 -62.01 -15.41 -3.55
CA GLU A 404 -61.09 -14.27 -3.74
C GLU A 404 -59.89 -14.64 -4.63
N ALA A 405 -59.74 -15.91 -4.99
CA ALA A 405 -58.66 -16.37 -5.85
C ALA A 405 -58.99 -16.16 -7.33
N GLN A 406 -58.02 -15.73 -8.13
CA GLN A 406 -58.17 -15.59 -9.57
C GLN A 406 -56.91 -16.03 -10.32
N ALA A 407 -57.09 -16.92 -11.30
CA ALA A 407 -56.04 -17.28 -12.25
C ALA A 407 -55.85 -16.16 -13.29
N MET A 408 -54.65 -15.59 -13.37
CA MET A 408 -54.30 -14.47 -14.26
C MET A 408 -52.94 -14.69 -14.95
N VAL A 409 -52.71 -13.98 -16.05
CA VAL A 409 -51.44 -13.97 -16.79
C VAL A 409 -50.87 -12.56 -16.77
N LEU A 410 -49.71 -12.38 -16.15
CA LEU A 410 -49.02 -11.10 -16.09
C LEU A 410 -48.15 -10.91 -17.36
N GLN A 411 -48.32 -9.76 -18.03
CA GLN A 411 -47.55 -9.38 -19.22
C GLN A 411 -46.27 -8.62 -18.83
N ASP A 412 -45.31 -9.34 -18.27
CA ASP A 412 -43.92 -8.91 -18.08
C ASP A 412 -43.03 -9.41 -19.25
N PRO A 413 -41.73 -9.02 -19.36
CA PRO A 413 -40.83 -9.54 -20.41
C PRO A 413 -40.74 -11.08 -20.50
N VAL A 414 -41.22 -11.81 -19.47
CA VAL A 414 -41.54 -13.24 -19.51
C VAL A 414 -43.00 -13.43 -19.05
N GLN A 415 -43.83 -14.11 -19.84
CA GLN A 415 -45.24 -14.36 -19.51
C GLN A 415 -45.36 -15.28 -18.29
N ARG A 416 -45.96 -14.79 -17.19
CA ARG A 416 -46.12 -15.55 -15.93
C ARG A 416 -47.59 -15.89 -15.68
N PHE A 417 -47.90 -17.19 -15.64
CA PHE A 417 -49.22 -17.74 -15.33
C PHE A 417 -49.34 -17.96 -13.82
N ILE A 418 -50.13 -17.13 -13.14
CA ILE A 418 -50.27 -17.15 -11.68
C ILE A 418 -51.73 -17.36 -11.23
N VAL A 419 -51.88 -17.84 -10.01
CA VAL A 419 -53.11 -17.86 -9.23
C VAL A 419 -52.89 -16.89 -8.07
N ARG A 420 -53.62 -15.77 -8.09
CA ARG A 420 -53.55 -14.73 -7.06
C ARG A 420 -54.66 -14.95 -6.05
N GLY A 421 -54.41 -14.70 -4.76
CA GLY A 421 -55.41 -14.84 -3.68
C GLY A 421 -55.27 -16.12 -2.84
N VAL A 422 -54.25 -16.95 -3.09
CA VAL A 422 -54.01 -18.22 -2.38
C VAL A 422 -52.53 -18.34 -2.02
N ASP A 423 -52.24 -18.76 -0.78
CA ASP A 423 -50.89 -19.06 -0.31
C ASP A 423 -50.88 -20.46 0.32
N ARG A 424 -49.72 -21.13 0.37
CA ARG A 424 -49.61 -22.46 1.01
C ARG A 424 -49.84 -22.33 2.50
N ARG A 425 -50.57 -23.30 3.09
CA ARG A 425 -50.74 -23.39 4.54
C ARG A 425 -49.35 -23.59 5.17
N LYS A 426 -49.05 -22.83 6.24
CA LYS A 426 -47.76 -22.89 6.93
C LYS A 426 -47.96 -23.41 8.34
N ASP A 427 -47.24 -24.45 8.72
CA ASP A 427 -47.30 -24.99 10.08
C ASP A 427 -46.31 -24.26 10.99
N THR A 428 -46.83 -23.65 12.05
CA THR A 428 -46.00 -23.02 13.08
C THR A 428 -45.61 -24.07 14.13
N LEU A 429 -44.36 -24.54 14.10
CA LEU A 429 -43.73 -25.45 15.10
C LEU A 429 -43.69 -24.92 16.56
N ILE A 430 -44.40 -23.84 16.88
CA ILE A 430 -44.53 -23.28 18.22
C ILE A 430 -45.60 -24.02 19.03
N ALA A 431 -46.68 -24.50 18.37
CA ALA A 431 -47.80 -25.13 19.06
C ALA A 431 -47.41 -26.45 19.77
N GLU A 432 -46.56 -27.29 19.17
CA GLU A 432 -46.12 -28.53 19.82
C GLU A 432 -45.14 -28.29 20.98
N LYS A 433 -44.33 -27.23 20.92
CA LYS A 433 -43.31 -26.91 21.94
C LYS A 433 -43.90 -26.31 23.22
N LEU A 434 -45.11 -25.77 23.15
CA LEU A 434 -45.82 -25.19 24.31
C LEU A 434 -46.91 -26.12 24.88
N LYS A 435 -46.95 -27.38 24.43
CA LYS A 435 -47.82 -28.41 25.02
C LYS A 435 -47.21 -28.98 26.31
N CYS A 436 -48.02 -29.13 27.35
CA CYS A 436 -47.58 -29.76 28.58
C CYS A 436 -47.29 -31.26 28.36
N GLN A 437 -46.05 -31.67 28.62
CA GLN A 437 -45.61 -33.07 28.51
C GLN A 437 -45.51 -33.77 29.87
N TRP A 438 -46.19 -33.22 30.89
CA TRP A 438 -46.24 -33.81 32.22
C TRP A 438 -47.07 -35.10 32.21
N ASP A 439 -46.77 -36.01 33.14
CA ASP A 439 -47.29 -37.39 33.17
C ASP A 439 -47.02 -38.17 31.87
N ARG A 440 -45.75 -38.14 31.42
CA ARG A 440 -45.28 -38.79 30.18
C ARG A 440 -46.05 -38.37 28.93
N GLY A 441 -46.59 -37.15 28.91
CA GLY A 441 -47.33 -36.58 27.78
C GLY A 441 -48.84 -36.80 27.80
N GLN A 442 -49.41 -37.31 28.89
CA GLN A 442 -50.86 -37.58 29.01
C GLN A 442 -51.67 -36.40 29.54
N CYS A 443 -51.05 -35.24 29.79
CA CYS A 443 -51.75 -34.04 30.23
C CYS A 443 -52.73 -33.53 29.15
N ALA A 444 -54.03 -33.47 29.49
CA ALA A 444 -55.12 -33.18 28.55
C ALA A 444 -55.26 -31.70 28.13
N THR A 445 -54.41 -30.80 28.63
CA THR A 445 -54.48 -29.37 28.35
C THR A 445 -53.96 -29.01 26.95
N PRO A 446 -54.64 -28.08 26.24
CA PRO A 446 -54.19 -27.60 24.93
C PRO A 446 -52.84 -26.88 25.03
N PRO A 447 -52.11 -26.72 23.92
CA PRO A 447 -50.84 -26.00 23.91
C PRO A 447 -51.01 -24.54 24.34
N PHE A 448 -50.11 -24.07 25.21
CA PHE A 448 -50.17 -22.74 25.78
C PHE A 448 -49.66 -21.68 24.79
N SER A 449 -50.16 -20.45 24.91
CA SER A 449 -49.77 -19.30 24.08
C SER A 449 -48.42 -18.70 24.49
N SER A 450 -48.02 -18.88 25.76
CA SER A 450 -46.74 -18.38 26.26
C SER A 450 -46.01 -19.41 27.13
N LEU A 451 -44.68 -19.28 27.18
CA LEU A 451 -43.80 -20.09 28.01
C LEU A 451 -44.04 -19.86 29.52
N ASN A 452 -44.56 -18.69 29.87
CA ASN A 452 -44.92 -18.36 31.25
C ASN A 452 -46.20 -19.09 31.68
N ASP A 453 -47.21 -19.14 30.81
CA ASP A 453 -48.46 -19.84 31.10
C ASP A 453 -48.25 -21.36 31.22
N LEU A 454 -47.35 -21.93 30.39
CA LEU A 454 -46.92 -23.32 30.52
C LEU A 454 -46.18 -23.57 31.84
N TYR A 455 -45.35 -22.62 32.30
CA TYR A 455 -44.64 -22.74 33.57
C TYR A 455 -45.60 -22.68 34.76
N GLU A 456 -46.57 -21.77 34.75
CA GLU A 456 -47.59 -21.70 35.80
C GLU A 456 -48.43 -22.98 35.85
N HIS A 457 -48.83 -23.50 34.70
CA HIS A 457 -49.54 -24.79 34.62
C HIS A 457 -48.70 -25.96 35.16
N LEU A 458 -47.39 -25.98 34.91
CA LEU A 458 -46.48 -26.99 35.48
C LEU A 458 -46.37 -26.89 37.00
N LEU A 459 -46.47 -25.69 37.57
CA LEU A 459 -46.46 -25.51 39.02
C LEU A 459 -47.70 -26.11 39.68
N ASP A 460 -48.85 -26.18 38.99
CA ASP A 460 -50.06 -26.81 39.52
C ASP A 460 -49.93 -28.33 39.62
N HIS A 461 -49.30 -28.99 38.63
CA HIS A 461 -48.96 -30.41 38.72
C HIS A 461 -48.01 -30.73 39.89
N LEU A 462 -47.10 -29.80 40.20
CA LEU A 462 -46.19 -29.93 41.34
C LEU A 462 -46.87 -29.68 42.70
N LYS A 463 -48.01 -28.97 42.73
CA LYS A 463 -48.82 -28.77 43.96
C LYS A 463 -49.60 -30.04 44.31
N THR A 464 -50.08 -30.79 43.31
CA THR A 464 -50.85 -32.04 43.48
C THR A 464 -50.02 -33.27 43.85
N ALA A 465 -48.68 -33.20 43.80
CA ALA A 465 -47.81 -34.30 44.19
C ALA A 465 -47.82 -34.52 45.72
N GLU A 466 -48.19 -35.70 46.21
CA GLU A 466 -48.17 -36.05 47.65
C GLU A 466 -46.87 -36.81 48.01
N GLY A 467 -46.15 -36.34 49.04
CA GLY A 467 -44.87 -36.92 49.51
C GLY A 467 -43.68 -35.93 49.53
N PRO A 468 -42.59 -36.22 50.29
CA PRO A 468 -41.41 -35.34 50.38
C PRO A 468 -40.50 -35.37 49.13
N GLU A 469 -40.48 -36.48 48.40
CA GLU A 469 -39.70 -36.69 47.18
C GLU A 469 -40.60 -37.18 46.05
N TYR A 470 -40.43 -36.63 44.84
CA TYR A 470 -41.28 -36.96 43.69
C TYR A 470 -40.43 -37.02 42.40
N PRO A 471 -40.61 -38.02 41.53
CA PRO A 471 -39.87 -38.13 40.27
C PRO A 471 -40.33 -37.08 39.25
N CYS A 472 -39.45 -36.71 38.33
CA CYS A 472 -39.83 -35.85 37.21
C CYS A 472 -40.63 -36.66 36.18
N LEU A 473 -41.91 -36.32 35.98
CA LEU A 473 -42.79 -37.00 35.04
C LEU A 473 -42.88 -36.31 33.67
N TRP A 474 -41.95 -35.40 33.37
CA TRP A 474 -41.90 -34.72 32.09
C TRP A 474 -41.35 -35.65 31.01
N SER A 475 -42.19 -35.98 30.02
CA SER A 475 -41.91 -36.91 28.91
C SER A 475 -41.17 -38.19 29.35
N SER A 476 -39.91 -38.37 28.93
CA SER A 476 -39.05 -39.52 29.24
C SER A 476 -37.89 -39.15 30.18
N CYS A 477 -38.01 -38.06 30.95
CA CYS A 477 -36.95 -37.59 31.83
C CYS A 477 -36.52 -38.68 32.84
N PRO A 478 -35.24 -39.08 32.89
CA PRO A 478 -34.76 -40.18 33.74
C PRO A 478 -34.41 -39.74 35.17
N ASN A 479 -34.77 -38.53 35.60
CA ASN A 479 -34.29 -37.96 36.86
C ASN A 479 -34.91 -38.69 38.08
N PRO A 480 -34.11 -39.20 39.04
CA PRO A 480 -34.63 -39.88 40.23
C PRO A 480 -35.52 -38.97 41.10
N PRO A 481 -36.31 -39.54 42.03
CA PRO A 481 -37.15 -38.76 42.94
C PRO A 481 -36.30 -37.76 43.73
N VAL A 482 -36.66 -36.49 43.64
CA VAL A 482 -35.95 -35.38 44.29
C VAL A 482 -36.92 -34.58 45.17
N PRO A 483 -36.42 -33.85 46.19
CA PRO A 483 -37.24 -32.98 47.01
C PRO A 483 -37.97 -31.92 46.17
N LYS A 484 -39.21 -31.58 46.55
CA LYS A 484 -40.08 -30.64 45.79
C LYS A 484 -39.44 -29.30 45.43
N ALA A 485 -38.55 -28.77 46.28
CA ALA A 485 -37.84 -27.50 46.02
C ALA A 485 -36.88 -27.64 44.82
N SER A 486 -36.14 -28.74 44.75
CA SER A 486 -35.21 -29.05 43.67
C SER A 486 -35.93 -29.45 42.38
N LEU A 487 -37.11 -30.06 42.50
CA LEU A 487 -37.95 -30.41 41.36
C LEU A 487 -38.42 -29.16 40.59
N ARG A 488 -38.81 -28.08 41.30
CA ARG A 488 -39.18 -26.79 40.68
C ARG A 488 -38.05 -26.20 39.83
N SER A 489 -36.81 -26.23 40.32
CA SER A 489 -35.64 -25.77 39.56
C SER A 489 -35.30 -26.70 38.39
N HIS A 490 -35.54 -28.00 38.54
CA HIS A 490 -35.29 -28.97 37.47
C HIS A 490 -36.30 -28.82 36.32
N VAL A 491 -37.58 -28.56 36.60
CA VAL A 491 -38.61 -28.36 35.55
C VAL A 491 -38.28 -27.19 34.62
N LEU A 492 -37.62 -26.14 35.13
CA LEU A 492 -37.12 -25.02 34.32
C LEU A 492 -36.07 -25.45 33.29
N THR A 493 -35.40 -26.59 33.46
CA THR A 493 -34.44 -27.11 32.47
C THR A 493 -35.12 -27.67 31.22
N HIS A 494 -36.38 -28.10 31.34
CA HIS A 494 -37.21 -28.56 30.21
C HIS A 494 -37.82 -27.39 29.44
N LEU A 495 -37.98 -26.25 30.09
CA LEU A 495 -38.47 -25.00 29.52
C LEU A 495 -37.29 -24.19 28.95
N SER A 496 -36.75 -24.64 27.82
CA SER A 496 -35.54 -24.04 27.22
C SER A 496 -35.76 -22.56 26.85
N ARG A 497 -35.19 -21.67 27.66
CA ARG A 497 -34.96 -20.25 27.35
C ARG A 497 -33.78 -20.15 26.38
N LYS A 498 -34.05 -20.13 25.07
CA LYS A 498 -33.13 -19.46 24.14
C LYS A 498 -33.50 -17.98 24.11
N TYR A 499 -33.04 -17.22 25.11
CA TYR A 499 -32.92 -15.78 24.93
C TYR A 499 -32.04 -15.57 23.69
N THR A 500 -32.61 -14.97 22.65
CA THR A 500 -31.81 -14.24 21.68
C THR A 500 -31.06 -13.17 22.48
N PRO A 501 -29.72 -13.21 22.57
CA PRO A 501 -29.00 -12.09 23.15
C PRO A 501 -29.37 -10.84 22.35
N GLU A 502 -29.64 -9.73 23.04
CA GLU A 502 -29.86 -8.45 22.38
C GLU A 502 -28.67 -8.16 21.47
N ARG A 503 -28.97 -7.88 20.20
CA ARG A 503 -27.94 -7.57 19.21
C ARG A 503 -27.23 -6.30 19.66
N HIS A 504 -25.90 -6.31 19.54
CA HIS A 504 -25.15 -5.07 19.61
C HIS A 504 -25.66 -4.13 18.50
N PRO A 505 -25.86 -2.83 18.73
CA PRO A 505 -26.42 -1.88 17.75
C PRO A 505 -25.68 -1.83 16.40
N SER A 506 -24.45 -2.36 16.36
CA SER A 506 -23.60 -2.44 15.17
C SER A 506 -23.79 -3.69 14.31
N GLN A 507 -24.63 -4.66 14.72
CA GLN A 507 -24.88 -5.88 13.95
C GLN A 507 -26.01 -5.65 12.95
N SER A 508 -25.72 -5.81 11.65
CA SER A 508 -26.71 -5.64 10.59
C SER A 508 -27.72 -6.79 10.52
N ASP A 509 -28.96 -6.46 10.17
CA ASP A 509 -30.04 -7.45 10.00
C ASP A 509 -29.84 -8.39 8.80
N THR A 510 -28.87 -8.08 7.94
CA THR A 510 -28.50 -8.89 6.78
C THR A 510 -27.06 -9.37 6.89
N ILE A 511 -26.82 -10.52 6.29
CA ILE A 511 -25.55 -11.19 6.18
C ILE A 511 -25.19 -11.31 4.69
N THR A 512 -24.02 -10.81 4.35
CA THR A 512 -23.43 -10.80 3.01
C THR A 512 -22.75 -12.14 2.69
N LEU A 513 -23.12 -12.84 1.60
CA LEU A 513 -22.52 -14.09 1.11
C LEU A 513 -21.96 -13.90 -0.30
N SER A 514 -20.97 -14.71 -0.68
CA SER A 514 -20.46 -14.78 -2.06
C SER A 514 -21.47 -15.49 -2.97
N ALA A 515 -21.73 -14.96 -4.18
CA ALA A 515 -22.70 -15.54 -5.12
C ALA A 515 -22.14 -16.66 -6.02
N GLY A 516 -20.91 -17.14 -5.76
CA GLY A 516 -20.27 -18.19 -6.57
C GLY A 516 -20.89 -19.59 -6.37
N ALA A 517 -20.89 -20.40 -7.43
CA ALA A 517 -21.46 -21.76 -7.50
C ALA A 517 -20.90 -22.78 -6.48
N THR A 518 -19.83 -22.43 -5.76
CA THR A 518 -19.17 -23.24 -4.74
C THR A 518 -19.58 -22.89 -3.30
N SER A 519 -20.50 -21.94 -3.10
CA SER A 519 -20.92 -21.54 -1.75
C SER A 519 -21.88 -22.57 -1.14
N PRO A 520 -21.65 -23.03 0.11
CA PRO A 520 -22.55 -23.97 0.77
C PRO A 520 -23.96 -23.38 0.92
N THR A 521 -24.98 -24.22 0.74
CA THR A 521 -26.39 -23.87 0.94
C THR A 521 -26.59 -23.28 2.34
N TYR A 522 -27.24 -22.12 2.42
CA TYR A 522 -27.64 -21.53 3.69
C TYR A 522 -28.99 -22.13 4.14
N PRO A 523 -29.15 -22.51 5.43
CA PRO A 523 -28.17 -22.41 6.51
C PRO A 523 -27.11 -23.52 6.47
N ALA A 524 -25.85 -23.12 6.61
CA ALA A 524 -24.75 -24.08 6.78
C ALA A 524 -24.86 -24.74 8.17
N GLY A 525 -24.75 -26.06 8.24
CA GLY A 525 -24.84 -26.81 9.51
C GLY A 525 -23.76 -26.44 10.54
N ASN A 526 -22.65 -25.83 10.11
CA ASN A 526 -21.61 -25.30 10.99
C ASN A 526 -21.27 -23.84 10.59
N PRO A 527 -21.52 -22.83 11.44
CA PRO A 527 -21.29 -21.43 11.10
C PRO A 527 -19.80 -21.05 10.96
N THR A 528 -18.87 -21.86 11.46
CA THR A 528 -17.42 -21.58 11.41
C THR A 528 -16.75 -21.99 10.10
N THR A 529 -17.40 -22.81 9.27
CA THR A 529 -16.86 -23.27 7.97
C THR A 529 -17.21 -22.33 6.81
N ARG A 530 -17.77 -21.17 7.13
CA ARG A 530 -18.24 -20.21 6.15
C ARG A 530 -17.07 -19.44 5.55
N THR A 531 -17.05 -19.33 4.22
CA THR A 531 -16.12 -18.46 3.50
C THR A 531 -16.36 -16.98 3.86
N PRO A 532 -15.30 -16.21 4.14
CA PRO A 532 -15.45 -14.79 4.44
C PRO A 532 -16.07 -14.07 3.23
N PRO A 533 -17.04 -13.17 3.44
CA PRO A 533 -17.63 -12.43 2.34
C PRO A 533 -16.60 -11.48 1.70
N PRO A 534 -16.73 -11.19 0.38
CA PRO A 534 -15.95 -10.14 -0.24
C PRO A 534 -16.22 -8.80 0.47
N PRO A 535 -15.22 -7.90 0.49
CA PRO A 535 -15.37 -6.56 1.06
C PRO A 535 -16.60 -5.83 0.47
N ARG A 536 -17.31 -5.07 1.32
CA ARG A 536 -18.63 -4.48 1.00
C ARG A 536 -18.62 -3.47 -0.16
N SER A 537 -17.46 -2.96 -0.52
CA SER A 537 -17.22 -2.12 -1.69
C SER A 537 -15.71 -2.06 -1.93
N THR A 538 -15.23 -2.56 -3.07
CA THR A 538 -13.86 -2.34 -3.55
C THR A 538 -13.92 -1.51 -4.82
N THR A 539 -14.11 -0.21 -4.67
CA THR A 539 -14.06 0.73 -5.80
C THR A 539 -12.63 1.20 -6.01
N ILE A 540 -12.05 0.94 -7.18
CA ILE A 540 -10.83 1.61 -7.63
C ILE A 540 -11.24 2.90 -8.32
N ASN A 541 -10.83 4.02 -7.75
CA ASN A 541 -11.01 5.33 -8.36
C ASN A 541 -9.71 5.70 -9.06
N TYR A 542 -9.74 5.82 -10.38
CA TYR A 542 -8.62 6.34 -11.15
C TYR A 542 -9.11 7.44 -12.09
N ARG A 543 -8.21 8.39 -12.38
CA ARG A 543 -8.51 9.49 -13.30
C ARG A 543 -8.08 9.11 -14.70
N ARG A 544 -8.95 9.35 -15.68
CA ARG A 544 -8.64 9.19 -17.10
C ARG A 544 -8.85 10.51 -17.83
N PRO A 545 -8.02 10.83 -18.84
CA PRO A 545 -8.28 11.96 -19.71
C PRO A 545 -9.53 11.71 -20.57
N LEU A 546 -10.41 12.71 -20.66
CA LEU A 546 -11.70 12.62 -21.36
C LEU A 546 -11.61 13.12 -22.81
N VAL A 547 -10.85 14.20 -23.04
CA VAL A 547 -10.78 14.92 -24.32
C VAL A 547 -9.35 14.91 -24.85
N ASP A 548 -9.21 14.95 -26.17
CA ASP A 548 -7.90 15.11 -26.82
C ASP A 548 -7.32 16.50 -26.49
N PRO A 549 -5.98 16.62 -26.35
CA PRO A 549 -5.36 17.88 -25.98
C PRO A 549 -5.62 18.96 -27.04
N PRO A 550 -5.85 20.23 -26.64
CA PRO A 550 -5.99 21.34 -27.58
C PRO A 550 -4.68 21.63 -28.35
N SER A 551 -4.76 22.42 -29.43
CA SER A 551 -3.62 22.78 -30.28
C SER A 551 -2.46 23.39 -29.48
N SER A 552 -2.75 24.28 -28.52
CA SER A 552 -1.79 24.87 -27.58
C SER A 552 -1.00 23.82 -26.81
N SER A 553 -1.68 22.82 -26.24
CA SER A 553 -1.05 21.70 -25.54
C SER A 553 -0.19 20.84 -26.47
N LEU A 554 -0.61 20.61 -27.72
CA LEU A 554 0.19 19.86 -28.69
C LEU A 554 1.48 20.61 -29.06
N THR A 555 1.39 21.91 -29.35
CA THR A 555 2.57 22.75 -29.66
C THR A 555 3.51 22.85 -28.46
N ALA A 556 2.97 22.97 -27.24
CA ALA A 556 3.76 22.94 -26.02
C ALA A 556 4.48 21.60 -25.82
N LEU A 557 3.81 20.47 -26.07
CA LEU A 557 4.41 19.14 -26.02
C LEU A 557 5.53 18.98 -27.04
N LEU A 558 5.36 19.51 -28.26
CA LEU A 558 6.42 19.51 -29.28
C LEU A 558 7.63 20.33 -28.84
N CYS A 559 7.42 21.51 -28.24
CA CYS A 559 8.52 22.31 -27.67
C CYS A 559 9.26 21.53 -26.58
N ILE A 560 8.53 20.91 -25.63
CA ILE A 560 9.13 20.07 -24.58
C ILE A 560 9.91 18.91 -25.20
N ARG A 561 9.37 18.26 -26.24
CA ARG A 561 10.00 17.14 -26.95
C ARG A 561 11.31 17.55 -27.62
N ILE A 562 11.33 18.70 -28.30
CA ILE A 562 12.54 19.26 -28.91
C ILE A 562 13.59 19.52 -27.83
N LEU A 563 13.23 20.21 -26.74
CA LEU A 563 14.16 20.51 -25.64
C LEU A 563 14.70 19.24 -24.97
N PHE A 564 13.87 18.22 -24.82
CA PHE A 564 14.31 16.92 -24.30
C PHE A 564 15.31 16.28 -25.25
N ARG A 565 14.97 16.18 -26.54
CA ARG A 565 15.86 15.59 -27.54
C ARG A 565 17.18 16.34 -27.65
N THR A 566 17.20 17.67 -27.59
CA THR A 566 18.45 18.44 -27.61
C THR A 566 19.26 18.33 -26.32
N SER A 567 18.63 18.08 -25.17
CA SER A 567 19.34 17.89 -23.89
C SER A 567 20.00 16.51 -23.77
N PHE A 568 19.45 15.52 -24.47
CA PHE A 568 19.73 14.11 -24.25
C PHE A 568 20.28 13.36 -25.48
N ALA A 569 20.12 13.89 -26.70
CA ALA A 569 20.81 13.38 -27.86
C ALA A 569 22.23 13.95 -27.90
N SER A 570 23.21 13.13 -27.52
CA SER A 570 24.54 13.25 -28.13
C SER A 570 24.33 13.27 -29.64
N ALA A 571 25.00 14.17 -30.35
CA ALA A 571 25.11 14.03 -31.80
C ALA A 571 25.46 12.57 -32.11
N ASP A 572 24.66 11.91 -32.94
CA ASP A 572 25.15 10.82 -33.77
C ASP A 572 26.31 11.43 -34.56
N GLU A 573 27.52 11.42 -34.00
CA GLU A 573 28.74 11.49 -34.79
C GLU A 573 28.69 10.23 -35.64
N ALA A 574 28.16 10.37 -36.86
CA ALA A 574 28.45 9.45 -37.94
C ALA A 574 29.97 9.17 -37.87
N PRO A 575 30.39 7.89 -37.88
CA PRO A 575 31.79 7.56 -37.72
C PRO A 575 32.59 8.37 -38.74
N ARG A 576 33.52 9.20 -38.24
CA ARG A 576 34.50 9.83 -39.11
C ARG A 576 35.20 8.69 -39.82
N ILE A 577 35.01 8.65 -41.13
CA ILE A 577 35.65 7.69 -42.02
C ILE A 577 37.16 7.80 -41.78
N ASP A 578 37.75 6.66 -41.43
CA ASP A 578 39.18 6.46 -41.29
C ASP A 578 39.93 7.02 -42.51
N GLU A 579 41.12 7.55 -42.26
CA GLU A 579 42.00 8.27 -43.20
C GLU A 579 42.46 7.50 -44.45
N ASP A 580 41.93 6.30 -44.77
CA ASP A 580 42.45 5.45 -45.85
C ASP A 580 41.38 4.69 -46.66
N HIS A 581 40.34 5.37 -47.18
CA HIS A 581 39.48 4.73 -48.21
C HIS A 581 38.95 5.66 -49.32
N PHE A 582 38.86 5.05 -50.50
CA PHE A 582 38.98 5.62 -51.84
C PHE A 582 37.63 6.05 -52.45
N GLY A 583 37.54 7.29 -52.94
CA GLY A 583 36.79 7.70 -54.14
C GLY A 583 35.32 8.17 -54.00
N PHE A 584 35.09 9.49 -53.99
CA PHE A 584 34.10 10.24 -54.81
C PHE A 584 34.39 11.75 -54.70
N PRO A 585 34.39 12.54 -55.78
CA PRO A 585 34.76 13.95 -55.74
C PRO A 585 33.55 14.84 -55.42
N GLY A 586 33.64 15.64 -54.36
CA GLY A 586 32.64 16.66 -54.00
C GLY A 586 33.27 17.89 -53.38
N ILE A 587 33.39 18.93 -54.21
CA ILE A 587 33.60 20.37 -53.94
C ILE A 587 34.62 20.73 -52.85
N VAL A 588 35.81 21.13 -53.32
CA VAL A 588 36.83 21.83 -52.53
C VAL A 588 36.33 23.25 -52.26
N GLU A 589 36.03 23.57 -51.00
CA GLU A 589 36.05 24.97 -50.54
C GLU A 589 37.49 25.32 -50.15
N GLU A 590 37.97 26.43 -50.70
CA GLU A 590 39.36 26.88 -50.65
C GLU A 590 39.81 27.14 -49.21
N VAL A 591 41.00 26.63 -48.91
CA VAL A 591 41.73 26.80 -47.65
C VAL A 591 42.05 28.29 -47.46
N VAL A 592 41.44 28.91 -46.44
CA VAL A 592 41.93 30.17 -45.87
C VAL A 592 42.74 29.83 -44.61
N GLU A 593 43.97 30.30 -44.58
CA GLU A 593 44.93 30.19 -43.48
C GLU A 593 44.36 30.86 -42.23
N ASP A 594 43.97 30.09 -41.20
CA ASP A 594 43.88 30.48 -39.77
C ASP A 594 43.48 29.24 -38.92
N ILE A 595 44.35 28.24 -38.84
CA ILE A 595 44.04 26.91 -38.27
C ILE A 595 44.00 26.92 -36.73
N GLU A 596 44.69 27.85 -36.05
CA GLU A 596 44.70 27.90 -34.57
C GLU A 596 43.43 28.52 -33.98
N ASP A 597 42.92 29.61 -34.57
CA ASP A 597 41.70 30.28 -34.09
C ASP A 597 40.44 29.44 -34.34
N VAL A 598 40.40 28.68 -35.45
CA VAL A 598 39.30 27.76 -35.76
C VAL A 598 39.29 26.56 -34.80
N VAL A 599 40.44 26.06 -34.37
CA VAL A 599 40.53 24.94 -33.41
C VAL A 599 40.13 25.36 -31.99
N ILE A 600 40.52 26.57 -31.56
CA ILE A 600 40.12 27.14 -30.27
C ILE A 600 38.62 27.47 -30.25
N ALA A 601 38.10 28.08 -31.32
CA ALA A 601 36.67 28.36 -31.47
C ALA A 601 35.83 27.07 -31.47
N ASN A 602 36.29 26.02 -32.13
CA ASN A 602 35.63 24.72 -32.14
C ASN A 602 35.60 24.04 -30.76
N ARG A 603 36.67 24.19 -29.95
CA ARG A 603 36.68 23.67 -28.56
C ARG A 603 35.72 24.45 -27.66
N ALA A 604 35.76 25.79 -27.72
CA ALA A 604 34.85 26.64 -26.95
C ALA A 604 33.37 26.42 -27.30
N SER A 605 33.07 26.17 -28.58
CA SER A 605 31.73 25.81 -29.06
C SER A 605 31.27 24.47 -28.47
N LYS A 606 32.12 23.43 -28.53
CA LYS A 606 31.80 22.11 -27.95
C LYS A 606 31.59 22.16 -26.43
N ASP A 607 32.36 22.98 -25.71
CA ASP A 607 32.19 23.12 -24.27
C ASP A 607 30.89 23.84 -23.89
N ARG A 608 30.50 24.86 -24.67
CA ARG A 608 29.19 25.54 -24.53
C ARG A 608 28.02 24.59 -24.80
N GLU A 609 28.12 23.74 -25.82
CA GLU A 609 27.09 22.74 -26.12
C GLU A 609 26.92 21.74 -24.98
N LYS A 610 28.01 21.20 -24.45
CA LYS A 610 27.99 20.29 -23.29
C LYS A 610 27.39 20.94 -22.04
N GLU A 611 27.67 22.22 -21.81
CA GLU A 611 27.07 22.96 -20.69
C GLU A 611 25.57 23.15 -20.89
N GLY A 612 25.13 23.45 -22.11
CA GLY A 612 23.70 23.53 -22.46
C GLY A 612 22.98 22.21 -22.18
N GLU A 613 23.52 21.09 -22.66
CA GLU A 613 22.98 19.76 -22.40
C GLU A 613 22.88 19.46 -20.90
N ARG A 614 23.92 19.74 -20.11
CA ARG A 614 23.89 19.54 -18.65
C ARG A 614 22.78 20.34 -17.97
N ARG A 615 22.60 21.61 -18.35
CA ARG A 615 21.52 22.46 -17.83
C ARG A 615 20.15 21.93 -18.22
N GLY A 616 19.98 21.50 -19.46
CA GLY A 616 18.78 20.85 -19.97
C GLY A 616 18.41 19.61 -19.17
N ARG A 617 19.36 18.67 -19.00
CA ARG A 617 19.15 17.44 -18.20
C ARG A 617 18.75 17.76 -16.76
N ARG A 618 19.42 18.72 -16.13
CA ARG A 618 19.09 19.17 -14.77
C ARG A 618 17.69 19.78 -14.69
N ALA A 619 17.28 20.55 -15.69
CA ALA A 619 15.93 21.12 -15.75
C ALA A 619 14.86 20.04 -15.86
N PHE A 620 15.05 19.02 -16.71
CA PHE A 620 14.13 17.88 -16.83
C PHE A 620 14.03 17.05 -15.55
N ILE A 621 15.14 16.84 -14.84
CA ILE A 621 15.13 16.15 -13.53
C ILE A 621 14.27 16.94 -12.52
N ASN A 622 14.39 18.26 -12.48
CA ASN A 622 13.66 19.11 -11.54
C ASN A 622 12.15 19.18 -11.80
N VAL A 623 11.69 18.89 -13.03
CA VAL A 623 10.27 18.94 -13.41
C VAL A 623 9.63 17.56 -13.53
N ARG A 624 10.36 16.47 -13.24
CA ARG A 624 9.88 15.09 -13.32
C ARG A 624 8.54 14.86 -12.63
N GLN A 625 8.39 15.33 -11.39
CA GLN A 625 7.14 15.18 -10.62
C GLN A 625 5.96 15.91 -11.28
N LEU A 626 6.20 17.03 -11.97
CA LEU A 626 5.16 17.73 -12.72
C LEU A 626 4.76 16.91 -13.96
N MET A 627 5.73 16.32 -14.66
CA MET A 627 5.46 15.47 -15.82
C MET A 627 4.67 14.21 -15.46
N GLU A 628 4.90 13.63 -14.27
CA GLU A 628 4.10 12.51 -13.74
C GLU A 628 2.64 12.89 -13.48
N GLY A 629 2.31 14.18 -13.41
CA GLY A 629 0.94 14.71 -13.31
C GLY A 629 0.23 14.95 -14.64
N VAL A 630 0.91 14.77 -15.78
CA VAL A 630 0.32 14.95 -17.12
C VAL A 630 -0.42 13.69 -17.54
N ARG A 631 -1.64 13.83 -18.06
CA ARG A 631 -2.47 12.74 -18.58
C ARG A 631 -3.02 13.12 -19.95
N ILE A 632 -2.54 12.45 -21.00
CA ILE A 632 -2.99 12.66 -22.39
C ILE A 632 -3.73 11.42 -22.87
N ARG A 633 -4.83 11.62 -23.61
CA ARG A 633 -5.69 10.53 -24.12
C ARG A 633 -5.00 9.68 -25.19
N ASP A 634 -4.23 10.30 -26.06
CA ASP A 634 -3.43 9.59 -27.09
C ASP A 634 -2.27 8.83 -26.44
N GLU A 635 -2.23 7.51 -26.65
CA GLU A 635 -1.21 6.62 -26.10
C GLU A 635 0.21 6.94 -26.60
N ASN A 636 0.37 7.40 -27.84
CA ASN A 636 1.68 7.72 -28.40
C ASN A 636 2.26 8.99 -27.76
N LEU A 637 1.42 10.02 -27.62
CA LEU A 637 1.81 11.28 -26.99
C LEU A 637 2.05 11.10 -25.48
N MET A 638 1.22 10.29 -24.83
CA MET A 638 1.47 9.89 -23.44
C MET A 638 2.77 9.07 -23.32
N GLY A 639 3.08 8.23 -24.30
CA GLY A 639 4.35 7.53 -24.44
C GLY A 639 5.55 8.47 -24.39
N TRP A 640 5.50 9.62 -25.09
CA TRP A 640 6.57 10.63 -25.02
C TRP A 640 6.72 11.24 -23.62
N ILE A 641 5.62 11.55 -22.94
CA ILE A 641 5.65 12.04 -21.56
C ILE A 641 6.28 10.99 -20.63
N THR A 642 5.88 9.72 -20.76
CA THR A 642 6.47 8.64 -19.95
C THR A 642 7.95 8.47 -20.20
N GLU A 643 8.41 8.48 -21.46
CA GLU A 643 9.83 8.44 -21.83
C GLU A 643 10.62 9.57 -21.15
N MET A 644 10.10 10.80 -21.21
CA MET A 644 10.75 11.97 -20.63
C MET A 644 10.72 11.98 -19.09
N ALA A 645 9.70 11.39 -18.47
CA ALA A 645 9.55 11.32 -17.01
C ALA A 645 10.35 10.17 -16.38
N THR A 646 10.45 9.01 -17.03
CA THR A 646 11.21 7.85 -16.52
C THR A 646 12.71 7.98 -16.76
N GLY A 647 13.12 8.84 -17.70
CA GLY A 647 14.50 8.98 -18.13
C GLY A 647 14.92 7.93 -19.15
N ILE A 648 16.18 8.04 -19.60
CA ILE A 648 16.76 7.21 -20.66
C ILE A 648 17.08 5.80 -20.14
N PRO A 649 16.69 4.71 -20.83
CA PRO A 649 17.09 3.36 -20.49
C PRO A 649 18.62 3.19 -20.60
N ALA A 650 19.24 2.26 -19.87
CA ALA A 650 20.70 2.02 -19.91
C ALA A 650 21.24 1.86 -21.35
N ALA A 651 20.44 1.24 -22.24
CA ALA A 651 20.72 1.07 -23.66
C ALA A 651 20.84 2.39 -24.46
N ALA A 652 20.36 3.51 -23.94
CA ALA A 652 20.49 4.83 -24.58
C ALA A 652 21.41 5.79 -23.78
N ILE A 653 21.91 5.38 -22.60
CA ILE A 653 23.02 6.04 -21.91
C ILE A 653 24.37 5.61 -22.54
N SER A 654 24.47 4.34 -22.96
CA SER A 654 25.62 3.77 -23.66
C SER A 654 25.15 2.83 -24.79
N PRO A 655 24.79 3.34 -25.98
CA PRO A 655 24.19 2.55 -27.05
C PRO A 655 25.09 1.45 -27.62
N ASN A 656 26.40 1.57 -27.41
CA ASN A 656 27.41 0.62 -27.92
C ASN A 656 27.84 -0.42 -26.87
N GLU A 657 27.27 -0.39 -25.66
CA GLU A 657 27.68 -1.26 -24.56
C GLU A 657 26.53 -2.19 -24.16
N ASP A 658 26.77 -3.51 -24.16
CA ASP A 658 25.78 -4.49 -23.70
C ASP A 658 25.29 -4.13 -22.29
N SER A 659 23.98 -4.23 -22.02
CA SER A 659 23.41 -3.90 -20.70
C SER A 659 24.09 -4.65 -19.54
N ARG A 660 24.65 -5.84 -19.81
CA ARG A 660 25.46 -6.61 -18.86
C ARG A 660 26.81 -5.96 -18.55
N ARG A 661 27.47 -5.37 -19.54
CA ARG A 661 28.73 -4.63 -19.38
C ARG A 661 28.51 -3.30 -18.66
N PHE A 662 27.48 -2.55 -19.02
CA PHE A 662 27.10 -1.32 -18.30
C PHE A 662 26.84 -1.59 -16.80
N THR A 663 26.06 -2.64 -16.51
CA THR A 663 25.74 -3.04 -15.13
C THR A 663 26.98 -3.51 -14.37
N SER A 664 27.91 -4.21 -15.05
CA SER A 664 29.21 -4.61 -14.49
C SER A 664 30.13 -3.41 -14.24
N SER A 665 30.13 -2.40 -15.12
CA SER A 665 30.89 -1.16 -14.96
C SER A 665 30.39 -0.34 -13.78
N LEU A 666 29.09 -0.35 -13.49
CA LEU A 666 28.51 0.30 -12.30
C LEU A 666 29.03 -0.30 -10.98
N LEU A 667 29.27 -1.61 -10.96
CA LEU A 667 29.77 -2.33 -9.78
C LEU A 667 31.24 -2.04 -9.47
N VAL A 668 31.97 -1.36 -10.37
CA VAL A 668 33.34 -0.88 -10.11
C VAL A 668 33.34 0.36 -9.21
N LEU A 669 32.23 1.09 -9.13
CA LEU A 669 32.12 2.31 -8.32
C LEU A 669 31.97 1.97 -6.83
N ASP A 670 32.50 2.86 -5.99
CA ASP A 670 32.32 2.77 -4.54
C ASP A 670 30.85 3.02 -4.14
N ILE A 671 30.36 2.23 -3.21
CA ILE A 671 28.98 2.28 -2.75
C ILE A 671 28.83 3.34 -1.65
N ASN A 672 28.02 4.37 -1.92
CA ASN A 672 27.56 5.28 -0.87
C ASN A 672 26.34 4.68 -0.15
N ARG A 673 26.60 3.92 0.92
CA ARG A 673 25.58 3.22 1.71
C ARG A 673 24.51 4.16 2.25
N ASP A 674 24.92 5.27 2.85
CA ASP A 674 24.00 6.21 3.53
C ASP A 674 23.07 6.89 2.52
N TYR A 675 23.59 7.26 1.36
CA TYR A 675 22.81 7.84 0.29
C TYR A 675 21.77 6.84 -0.26
N LEU A 676 22.20 5.61 -0.58
CA LEU A 676 21.30 4.58 -1.09
C LEU A 676 20.21 4.21 -0.09
N GLU A 677 20.55 4.05 1.20
CA GLU A 677 19.56 3.81 2.25
C GLU A 677 18.57 4.97 2.39
N ALA A 678 19.02 6.22 2.31
CA ALA A 678 18.16 7.40 2.41
C ALA A 678 17.17 7.48 1.24
N GLU A 679 17.65 7.33 0.01
CA GLU A 679 16.83 7.36 -1.20
C GLU A 679 15.82 6.20 -1.22
N LEU A 680 16.26 4.96 -0.95
CA LEU A 680 15.38 3.81 -0.93
C LEU A 680 14.32 3.90 0.17
N ARG A 681 14.63 4.49 1.32
CA ARG A 681 13.63 4.76 2.38
C ARG A 681 12.64 5.85 1.97
N ALA A 682 13.07 6.87 1.22
CA ALA A 682 12.22 7.96 0.75
C ALA A 682 11.17 7.51 -0.29
N ILE A 683 11.47 6.47 -1.08
CA ILE A 683 10.54 5.94 -2.09
C ILE A 683 9.27 5.38 -1.41
N PRO A 684 8.05 5.82 -1.75
CA PRO A 684 6.83 5.28 -1.16
C PRO A 684 6.52 3.87 -1.68
N LYS A 685 5.75 3.10 -0.90
CA LYS A 685 5.38 1.71 -1.20
C LYS A 685 4.77 1.55 -2.61
N ASP A 686 3.88 2.46 -3.01
CA ASP A 686 3.14 2.38 -4.28
C ASP A 686 4.04 2.54 -5.51
N VAL A 687 5.12 3.33 -5.39
CA VAL A 687 6.05 3.60 -6.49
C VAL A 687 6.95 2.38 -6.77
N CYS A 688 7.22 1.55 -5.76
CA CYS A 688 7.92 0.28 -5.93
C CYS A 688 7.13 -0.72 -6.79
N PHE A 689 5.79 -0.68 -6.76
CA PHE A 689 4.90 -1.53 -7.57
C PHE A 689 4.56 -0.95 -8.94
N GLY A 690 4.59 0.38 -9.06
CA GLY A 690 4.29 1.07 -10.30
C GLY A 690 5.53 1.24 -11.19
N PRO A 691 6.05 2.46 -11.34
CA PRO A 691 7.05 2.78 -12.36
C PRO A 691 8.42 2.13 -12.10
N LEU A 692 8.81 1.89 -10.85
CA LEU A 692 10.12 1.34 -10.52
C LEU A 692 10.16 -0.20 -10.52
N LYS A 693 9.02 -0.88 -10.67
CA LYS A 693 8.93 -2.34 -10.58
C LYS A 693 9.92 -3.05 -11.51
N ARG A 694 9.93 -2.70 -12.79
CA ARG A 694 10.83 -3.32 -13.79
C ARG A 694 12.29 -3.07 -13.44
N SER A 695 12.64 -1.83 -13.15
CA SER A 695 14.01 -1.45 -12.80
C SER A 695 14.51 -2.17 -11.55
N LEU A 696 13.68 -2.31 -10.52
CA LEU A 696 14.04 -3.06 -9.31
C LEU A 696 14.27 -4.54 -9.65
N ASN A 697 13.35 -5.18 -10.37
CA ASN A 697 13.49 -6.58 -10.76
C ASN A 697 14.74 -6.83 -11.63
N ASP A 698 15.02 -5.94 -12.58
CA ASP A 698 16.20 -6.03 -13.46
C ASP A 698 17.51 -5.92 -12.66
N ILE A 699 17.57 -5.01 -11.67
CA ILE A 699 18.73 -4.84 -10.78
C ILE A 699 18.94 -6.13 -9.97
N PHE A 700 17.89 -6.64 -9.31
CA PHE A 700 17.99 -7.85 -8.50
C PHE A 700 18.44 -9.06 -9.32
N SER A 701 17.80 -9.28 -10.47
CA SER A 701 18.10 -10.42 -11.35
C SER A 701 19.51 -10.34 -11.93
N SER A 702 19.93 -9.14 -12.37
CA SER A 702 21.26 -8.94 -12.96
C SER A 702 22.38 -9.10 -11.95
N TYR A 703 22.22 -8.57 -10.73
CA TYR A 703 23.22 -8.69 -9.68
C TYR A 703 23.31 -10.12 -9.13
N LEU A 704 22.18 -10.82 -8.96
CA LEU A 704 22.21 -12.24 -8.57
C LEU A 704 22.89 -13.11 -9.63
N HIS A 705 22.60 -12.88 -10.91
CA HIS A 705 23.26 -13.60 -12.00
C HIS A 705 24.76 -13.28 -12.08
N HIS A 706 25.18 -12.06 -11.71
CA HIS A 706 26.61 -11.72 -11.63
C HIS A 706 27.32 -12.51 -10.52
N VAL A 707 26.71 -12.61 -9.34
CA VAL A 707 27.23 -13.40 -8.19
C VAL A 707 27.35 -14.90 -8.51
N GLN A 708 26.47 -15.42 -9.37
CA GLN A 708 26.50 -16.83 -9.77
C GLN A 708 27.65 -17.16 -10.74
N ASN A 709 27.90 -16.32 -11.74
CA ASN A 709 28.82 -16.63 -12.83
C ASN A 709 30.29 -16.25 -12.55
N ASP A 710 30.53 -15.25 -11.70
CA ASP A 710 31.89 -14.75 -11.46
C ASP A 710 32.56 -15.51 -10.29
N ALA A 711 32.95 -16.76 -10.55
CA ALA A 711 33.55 -17.62 -9.53
C ALA A 711 35.08 -17.43 -9.35
N SER A 712 35.75 -16.62 -10.18
CA SER A 712 37.21 -16.68 -10.27
C SER A 712 38.01 -15.41 -10.63
N SER A 713 37.47 -14.18 -10.69
CA SER A 713 38.36 -13.05 -11.07
C SER A 713 38.13 -11.64 -10.49
N ASP A 714 36.96 -11.24 -9.99
CA ASP A 714 36.76 -9.86 -9.47
C ASP A 714 36.03 -9.83 -8.11
N ASP A 715 36.80 -9.95 -7.01
CA ASP A 715 36.28 -9.90 -5.63
C ASP A 715 35.54 -8.58 -5.30
N LEU A 716 35.94 -7.48 -5.92
CA LEU A 716 35.36 -6.15 -5.66
C LEU A 716 33.94 -6.00 -6.23
N LYS A 717 33.71 -6.38 -7.49
CA LYS A 717 32.39 -6.25 -8.12
C LYS A 717 31.36 -7.15 -7.47
N THR A 718 31.77 -8.37 -7.12
CA THR A 718 30.92 -9.33 -6.41
C THR A 718 30.56 -8.81 -5.02
N SER A 719 31.52 -8.23 -4.29
CA SER A 719 31.29 -7.59 -3.00
C SER A 719 30.29 -6.43 -3.10
N HIS A 720 30.50 -5.54 -4.07
CA HIS A 720 29.60 -4.40 -4.31
C HIS A 720 28.18 -4.83 -4.73
N ALA A 721 28.07 -5.86 -5.56
CA ALA A 721 26.77 -6.42 -5.94
C ALA A 721 26.02 -6.98 -4.73
N LEU A 722 26.68 -7.78 -3.89
CA LEU A 722 26.09 -8.35 -2.68
C LEU A 722 25.69 -7.28 -1.66
N GLU A 723 26.55 -6.28 -1.46
CA GLU A 723 26.24 -5.16 -0.57
C GLU A 723 25.01 -4.37 -1.03
N THR A 724 24.92 -4.10 -2.33
CA THR A 724 23.76 -3.42 -2.92
C THR A 724 22.49 -4.26 -2.76
N LEU A 725 22.57 -5.57 -3.02
CA LEU A 725 21.45 -6.50 -2.82
C LEU A 725 20.99 -6.54 -1.36
N CYS A 726 21.91 -6.53 -0.38
CA CYS A 726 21.59 -6.46 1.05
C CYS A 726 20.86 -5.16 1.41
N ILE A 727 21.36 -4.01 0.94
CA ILE A 727 20.76 -2.69 1.19
C ILE A 727 19.34 -2.63 0.60
N PHE A 728 19.17 -3.06 -0.65
CA PHE A 728 17.87 -3.08 -1.31
C PHE A 728 16.90 -4.01 -0.60
N THR A 729 17.30 -5.25 -0.30
CA THR A 729 16.47 -6.23 0.40
C THR A 729 15.99 -5.68 1.75
N LYS A 730 16.90 -5.12 2.54
CA LYS A 730 16.61 -4.50 3.84
C LYS A 730 15.63 -3.34 3.71
N CYS A 731 15.88 -2.38 2.81
CA CYS A 731 15.07 -1.17 2.68
C CYS A 731 13.69 -1.44 2.06
N LEU A 732 13.60 -2.38 1.12
CA LEU A 732 12.34 -2.75 0.49
C LEU A 732 11.45 -3.54 1.45
N LEU A 733 11.95 -4.60 2.09
CA LEU A 733 11.15 -5.40 3.01
C LEU A 733 10.71 -4.63 4.27
N ALA A 734 11.48 -3.63 4.70
CA ALA A 734 11.09 -2.72 5.79
C ALA A 734 9.81 -1.91 5.51
N LYS A 735 9.33 -1.84 4.25
CA LYS A 735 8.11 -1.12 3.87
C LYS A 735 6.81 -1.90 4.16
N GLY A 736 6.89 -3.13 4.66
CA GLY A 736 5.70 -3.93 5.01
C GLY A 736 4.95 -4.45 3.77
N PHE A 737 5.67 -5.14 2.89
CA PHE A 737 5.07 -5.84 1.75
C PHE A 737 4.34 -7.12 2.20
N SER A 738 3.26 -7.47 1.51
CA SER A 738 2.60 -8.76 1.60
C SER A 738 3.31 -9.82 0.74
N GLY A 739 2.99 -11.10 0.92
CA GLY A 739 3.71 -12.18 0.23
C GLY A 739 3.70 -12.09 -1.30
N TRP A 740 2.54 -11.78 -1.89
CA TRP A 740 2.41 -11.61 -3.35
C TRP A 740 3.09 -10.33 -3.85
N GLU A 741 3.07 -9.27 -3.04
CA GLU A 741 3.75 -8.00 -3.31
C GLU A 741 5.28 -8.18 -3.38
N VAL A 742 5.87 -8.98 -2.48
CA VAL A 742 7.29 -9.33 -2.55
C VAL A 742 7.60 -10.10 -3.83
N MET A 743 6.73 -11.03 -4.25
CA MET A 743 6.90 -11.76 -5.51
C MET A 743 6.83 -10.83 -6.73
N GLU A 744 5.94 -9.84 -6.72
CA GLU A 744 5.83 -8.85 -7.80
C GLU A 744 7.07 -7.95 -7.92
N VAL A 745 7.62 -7.46 -6.81
CA VAL A 745 8.76 -6.52 -6.82
C VAL A 745 10.08 -7.23 -7.10
N PHE A 746 10.33 -8.39 -6.46
CA PHE A 746 11.61 -9.08 -6.59
C PHE A 746 11.68 -9.95 -7.84
N ALA A 747 10.62 -10.70 -8.15
CA ALA A 747 10.61 -11.65 -9.27
C ALA A 747 9.94 -11.12 -10.54
N GLY A 748 9.43 -9.88 -10.53
CA GLY A 748 8.78 -9.25 -11.70
C GLY A 748 7.35 -9.75 -11.96
N GLY A 749 6.88 -10.72 -11.18
CA GLY A 749 5.52 -11.24 -11.21
C GLY A 749 5.38 -12.58 -10.48
N VAL A 750 4.16 -12.92 -10.07
CA VAL A 750 3.89 -14.22 -9.40
C VAL A 750 4.29 -15.41 -10.27
N GLY A 751 4.12 -15.34 -11.60
CA GLY A 751 4.47 -16.43 -12.52
C GLY A 751 5.96 -16.76 -12.60
N ASN A 752 6.84 -15.78 -12.34
CA ASN A 752 8.30 -15.96 -12.38
C ASN A 752 8.90 -16.18 -10.97
N SER A 753 8.07 -16.14 -9.93
CA SER A 753 8.52 -16.23 -8.53
C SER A 753 9.20 -17.56 -8.21
N ASP A 754 8.68 -18.68 -8.72
CA ASP A 754 9.28 -20.00 -8.50
C ASP A 754 10.70 -20.08 -9.04
N ALA A 755 10.95 -19.61 -10.27
CA ALA A 755 12.28 -19.63 -10.87
C ALA A 755 13.24 -18.71 -10.09
N PHE A 756 12.85 -17.45 -9.88
CA PHE A 756 13.70 -16.46 -9.24
C PHE A 756 14.11 -16.85 -7.80
N PHE A 757 13.15 -17.27 -6.96
CA PHE A 757 13.47 -17.58 -5.56
C PHE A 757 14.17 -18.94 -5.41
N MET A 758 13.89 -19.93 -6.27
CA MET A 758 14.69 -21.16 -6.26
C MET A 758 16.13 -20.91 -6.70
N ASP A 759 16.34 -20.03 -7.69
CA ASP A 759 17.68 -19.61 -8.11
C ASP A 759 18.40 -18.83 -7.00
N LEU A 760 17.72 -17.90 -6.32
CA LEU A 760 18.28 -17.20 -5.16
C LEU A 760 18.75 -18.17 -4.08
N VAL A 761 17.91 -19.13 -3.70
CA VAL A 761 18.22 -20.11 -2.65
C VAL A 761 19.35 -21.05 -3.10
N ALA A 762 19.37 -21.44 -4.37
CA ALA A 762 20.46 -22.24 -4.95
C ALA A 762 21.79 -21.47 -4.94
N ILE A 763 21.79 -20.20 -5.35
CA ILE A 763 22.97 -19.33 -5.31
C ILE A 763 23.49 -19.23 -3.88
N ILE A 764 22.63 -18.98 -2.89
CA ILE A 764 23.07 -18.90 -1.49
C ILE A 764 23.71 -20.22 -1.04
N ASP A 765 23.08 -21.36 -1.33
CA ASP A 765 23.56 -22.68 -0.92
C ASP A 765 24.91 -23.04 -1.56
N ASP A 766 24.99 -22.98 -2.89
CA ASP A 766 26.19 -23.31 -3.67
C ASP A 766 27.37 -22.40 -3.31
N SER A 767 27.07 -21.11 -3.05
CA SER A 767 28.07 -20.12 -2.68
C SER A 767 28.60 -20.29 -1.26
N LEU A 768 27.75 -20.70 -0.31
CA LEU A 768 28.17 -20.98 1.07
C LEU A 768 29.02 -22.24 1.16
N ALA A 769 28.69 -23.26 0.36
CA ALA A 769 29.44 -24.52 0.28
C ALA A 769 30.80 -24.39 -0.41
N ASN A 770 30.99 -23.37 -1.26
CA ASN A 770 32.20 -23.24 -2.06
C ASN A 770 33.38 -22.69 -1.24
N ALA A 771 34.28 -23.58 -0.82
CA ALA A 771 35.50 -23.26 -0.09
C ALA A 771 36.53 -22.46 -0.91
N SER A 772 36.40 -22.37 -2.25
CA SER A 772 37.32 -21.58 -3.08
C SER A 772 37.10 -20.06 -3.00
N ARG A 773 35.97 -19.62 -2.40
CA ARG A 773 35.61 -18.21 -2.30
C ARG A 773 36.12 -17.60 -0.99
N SER A 774 36.50 -16.32 -1.04
CA SER A 774 36.91 -15.57 0.15
C SER A 774 35.86 -15.61 1.26
N ALA A 775 36.32 -15.74 2.51
CA ALA A 775 35.46 -15.76 3.69
C ALA A 775 34.57 -14.51 3.80
N ALA A 776 35.03 -13.35 3.33
CA ALA A 776 34.26 -12.10 3.32
C ALA A 776 33.05 -12.15 2.37
N ILE A 777 33.23 -12.71 1.17
CA ILE A 777 32.13 -12.85 0.19
C ILE A 777 31.11 -13.87 0.66
N ARG A 778 31.57 -15.00 1.22
CA ARG A 778 30.68 -16.02 1.82
C ARG A 778 29.89 -15.44 3.00
N HIS A 779 30.51 -14.57 3.80
CA HIS A 779 29.86 -13.82 4.87
C HIS A 779 28.78 -12.84 4.33
N GLN A 780 29.07 -12.06 3.28
CA GLN A 780 28.07 -11.19 2.66
C GLN A 780 26.87 -11.97 2.08
N ILE A 781 27.10 -13.16 1.52
CA ILE A 781 26.02 -14.04 1.03
C ILE A 781 25.16 -14.56 2.19
N LEU A 782 25.80 -14.95 3.29
CA LEU A 782 25.10 -15.31 4.52
C LEU A 782 24.23 -14.15 5.02
N GLN A 783 24.77 -12.93 5.01
CA GLN A 783 24.04 -11.72 5.39
C GLN A 783 22.85 -11.44 4.46
N LEU A 784 22.98 -11.68 3.15
CA LEU A 784 21.88 -11.55 2.20
C LEU A 784 20.73 -12.51 2.55
N GLY A 785 21.05 -13.80 2.76
CA GLY A 785 20.06 -14.80 3.15
C GLY A 785 19.39 -14.49 4.49
N LEU A 786 20.17 -14.10 5.49
CA LEU A 786 19.67 -13.72 6.81
C LEU A 786 18.78 -12.46 6.75
N THR A 787 19.21 -11.43 6.01
CA THR A 787 18.44 -10.19 5.83
C THR A 787 17.13 -10.46 5.11
N PHE A 788 17.15 -11.30 4.09
CA PHE A 788 15.96 -11.70 3.34
C PHE A 788 14.96 -12.44 4.23
N MET A 789 15.39 -13.48 4.95
CA MET A 789 14.50 -14.25 5.83
C MET A 789 13.98 -13.43 7.00
N CYS A 790 14.80 -12.58 7.61
CA CYS A 790 14.35 -11.66 8.66
C CYS A 790 13.33 -10.64 8.13
N GLY A 791 13.50 -10.13 6.90
CA GLY A 791 12.59 -9.17 6.29
C GLY A 791 11.26 -9.77 5.84
N ILE A 792 11.26 -11.03 5.38
CA ILE A 792 10.06 -11.77 4.99
C ILE A 792 9.28 -12.29 6.18
N SER A 793 9.96 -12.58 7.30
CA SER A 793 9.36 -13.16 8.49
C SER A 793 8.60 -14.45 8.14
N GLN A 794 7.27 -14.48 8.28
CA GLN A 794 6.43 -15.66 8.05
C GLN A 794 5.66 -15.62 6.70
N LEU A 795 6.04 -14.72 5.77
CA LEU A 795 5.40 -14.58 4.45
C LEU A 795 5.75 -15.73 3.49
N SER A 796 4.90 -15.92 2.47
CA SER A 796 5.01 -17.04 1.52
C SER A 796 6.36 -17.19 0.78
N PRO A 797 7.13 -16.13 0.42
CA PRO A 797 8.43 -16.32 -0.23
C PRO A 797 9.48 -16.99 0.66
N GLY A 798 9.29 -17.01 1.99
CA GLY A 798 10.18 -17.77 2.89
C GLY A 798 10.11 -19.28 2.68
N ALA A 799 8.99 -19.79 2.15
CA ALA A 799 8.79 -21.22 1.93
C ALA A 799 9.75 -21.82 0.89
N TYR A 800 10.34 -21.01 0.01
CA TYR A 800 11.36 -21.45 -0.95
C TYR A 800 12.62 -21.97 -0.25
N PHE A 801 12.98 -21.42 0.91
CA PHE A 801 14.09 -21.91 1.71
C PHE A 801 13.81 -23.29 2.32
N LEU A 802 12.55 -23.71 2.45
CA LEU A 802 12.23 -25.08 2.89
C LEU A 802 12.36 -26.11 1.76
N ARG A 803 12.30 -25.68 0.49
CA ARG A 803 12.37 -26.59 -0.67
C ARG A 803 13.78 -27.09 -0.95
N ARG A 804 14.82 -26.32 -0.56
CA ARG A 804 16.23 -26.68 -0.71
C ARG A 804 16.92 -26.67 0.66
N ASN A 805 17.64 -27.74 0.99
CA ASN A 805 18.23 -27.89 2.32
C ASN A 805 19.62 -27.21 2.43
N LEU A 806 19.66 -26.03 3.04
CA LEU A 806 20.91 -25.29 3.28
C LEU A 806 21.70 -25.76 4.51
N PHE A 807 21.16 -26.68 5.32
CA PHE A 807 21.78 -27.09 6.58
C PHE A 807 23.23 -27.60 6.41
N PRO A 808 23.57 -28.46 5.42
CA PRO A 808 24.94 -28.96 5.27
C PRO A 808 25.94 -27.85 4.98
N SER A 809 25.56 -26.90 4.12
CA SER A 809 26.40 -25.77 3.71
C SER A 809 26.62 -24.79 4.86
N ILE A 810 25.60 -24.52 5.68
CA ILE A 810 25.73 -23.70 6.90
C ILE A 810 26.61 -24.39 7.94
N VAL A 811 26.46 -25.70 8.15
CA VAL A 811 27.30 -26.45 9.11
C VAL A 811 28.75 -26.50 8.66
N ALA A 812 29.01 -26.69 7.36
CA ALA A 812 30.35 -26.61 6.79
C ALA A 812 30.98 -25.22 7.03
N PHE A 813 30.22 -24.15 6.78
CA PHE A 813 30.63 -22.77 7.04
C PHE A 813 30.95 -22.50 8.52
N ILE A 814 30.22 -23.10 9.47
CA ILE A 814 30.50 -22.93 10.92
C ILE A 814 31.78 -23.67 11.36
N LYS A 815 32.10 -24.79 10.71
CA LYS A 815 33.23 -25.66 11.10
C LYS A 815 34.57 -25.21 10.57
N GLU A 816 34.57 -24.51 9.45
CA GLU A 816 35.78 -24.08 8.76
C GLU A 816 36.50 -22.96 9.53
N SER A 817 37.85 -22.98 9.53
CA SER A 817 38.66 -22.07 10.35
C SER A 817 38.54 -20.61 9.95
N ASP A 818 38.39 -20.35 8.65
CA ASP A 818 38.45 -19.00 8.08
C ASP A 818 37.14 -18.22 8.30
N THR A 819 36.04 -18.96 8.48
CA THR A 819 34.68 -18.44 8.67
C THR A 819 34.21 -18.54 10.12
N GLU A 820 35.04 -19.05 11.04
CA GLU A 820 34.71 -19.21 12.47
C GLU A 820 34.25 -17.90 13.13
N GLN A 821 34.82 -16.75 12.73
CA GLN A 821 34.44 -15.44 13.24
C GLN A 821 32.98 -15.04 12.93
N TYR A 822 32.39 -15.62 11.88
CA TYR A 822 31.02 -15.35 11.42
C TYR A 822 30.00 -16.38 11.94
N THR A 823 30.42 -17.29 12.84
CA THR A 823 29.57 -18.35 13.41
C THR A 823 28.27 -17.80 14.03
N PHE A 824 28.31 -16.61 14.65
CA PHE A 824 27.13 -15.99 15.25
C PHE A 824 25.99 -15.81 14.24
N GLU A 825 26.29 -15.23 13.08
CA GLU A 825 25.29 -14.96 12.03
C GLU A 825 24.83 -16.26 11.37
N ALA A 826 25.72 -17.24 11.21
CA ALA A 826 25.41 -18.51 10.58
C ALA A 826 24.44 -19.35 11.43
N VAL A 827 24.70 -19.39 12.74
CA VAL A 827 23.84 -20.05 13.72
C VAL A 827 22.50 -19.32 13.84
N LEU A 828 22.50 -17.99 13.74
CA LEU A 828 21.28 -17.20 13.71
C LEU A 828 20.43 -17.50 12.46
N PHE A 829 21.06 -17.55 11.29
CA PHE A 829 20.36 -17.88 10.04
C PHE A 829 19.71 -19.26 10.10
N LEU A 830 20.42 -20.26 10.64
CA LEU A 830 19.88 -21.60 10.86
C LEU A 830 18.64 -21.58 11.79
N ALA A 831 18.68 -20.80 12.87
CA ALA A 831 17.55 -20.73 13.80
C ALA A 831 16.34 -20.00 13.20
N VAL A 832 16.55 -18.95 12.40
CA VAL A 832 15.47 -18.25 11.69
C VAL A 832 14.80 -19.19 10.67
N LEU A 833 15.58 -20.01 9.97
CA LEU A 833 15.04 -21.05 9.08
C LEU A 833 14.23 -22.11 9.84
N ALA A 834 14.67 -22.50 11.04
CA ALA A 834 13.96 -23.46 11.88
C ALA A 834 12.67 -22.90 12.51
N ASP A 835 12.59 -21.58 12.73
CA ASP A 835 11.40 -20.89 13.27
C ASP A 835 10.30 -20.64 12.23
N PHE A 836 10.62 -20.76 10.94
CA PHE A 836 9.65 -20.54 9.86
C PHE A 836 8.48 -21.55 9.91
N HIS A 837 7.25 -21.03 9.99
CA HIS A 837 5.97 -21.76 10.15
C HIS A 837 5.98 -22.82 11.27
N LYS A 838 6.71 -22.57 12.35
CA LYS A 838 6.86 -23.52 13.45
C LYS A 838 5.55 -23.87 14.18
N SER A 839 4.59 -22.95 14.31
CA SER A 839 3.28 -23.24 14.93
C SER A 839 2.37 -24.09 14.03
N ASP A 840 2.38 -23.82 12.74
CA ASP A 840 1.35 -24.35 11.83
C ASP A 840 1.82 -25.60 11.08
N ALA A 841 3.15 -25.75 10.90
CA ALA A 841 3.75 -26.75 10.03
C ALA A 841 5.07 -27.34 10.57
N ALA A 842 5.21 -27.49 11.89
CA ALA A 842 6.43 -27.98 12.56
C ALA A 842 7.01 -29.29 11.98
N ARG A 843 6.16 -30.18 11.45
CA ARG A 843 6.59 -31.47 10.86
C ARG A 843 7.13 -31.35 9.45
N LEU A 844 6.85 -30.25 8.75
CA LEU A 844 7.25 -30.02 7.36
C LEU A 844 8.57 -29.25 7.26
N ASN A 845 9.06 -28.65 8.36
CA ASN A 845 10.30 -27.89 8.35
C ASN A 845 11.55 -28.81 8.48
N PRO A 846 12.38 -28.95 7.42
CA PRO A 846 13.53 -29.86 7.42
C PRO A 846 14.67 -29.42 8.35
N TYR A 847 14.79 -28.12 8.63
CA TYR A 847 15.83 -27.60 9.53
C TYR A 847 15.55 -28.00 10.97
N LEU A 848 14.28 -27.96 11.39
CA LEU A 848 13.86 -28.36 12.73
C LEU A 848 14.09 -29.85 12.97
N SER A 849 13.79 -30.72 11.99
CA SER A 849 14.11 -32.15 12.10
C SER A 849 15.62 -32.40 12.15
N GLN A 850 16.40 -31.67 11.36
CA GLN A 850 17.86 -31.85 11.35
C GLN A 850 18.53 -31.36 12.63
N ILE A 851 18.09 -30.24 13.22
CA ILE A 851 18.59 -29.79 14.54
C ILE A 851 18.33 -30.86 15.61
N LYS A 852 17.16 -31.51 15.59
CA LYS A 852 16.81 -32.60 16.51
C LYS A 852 17.67 -33.85 16.32
N GLU A 853 17.96 -34.22 15.08
CA GLU A 853 18.67 -35.46 14.73
C GLU A 853 20.21 -35.33 14.75
N THR A 854 20.75 -34.11 14.74
CA THR A 854 22.18 -33.87 14.65
C THR A 854 22.96 -34.45 15.85
N LYS A 855 24.01 -35.22 15.56
CA LYS A 855 24.94 -35.81 16.56
C LYS A 855 26.32 -35.16 16.56
N ASP A 856 26.46 -34.05 15.85
CA ASP A 856 27.72 -33.39 15.59
C ASP A 856 28.19 -32.53 16.78
N ILE A 857 29.06 -33.11 17.62
CA ILE A 857 29.53 -32.46 18.86
C ILE A 857 30.34 -31.19 18.56
N ASP A 858 31.06 -31.14 17.44
CA ASP A 858 31.90 -29.99 17.08
C ASP A 858 31.04 -28.76 16.72
N LEU A 859 29.98 -28.97 15.93
CA LEU A 859 28.96 -27.94 15.68
C LEU A 859 28.37 -27.42 17.00
N MET A 860 27.96 -28.32 17.90
CA MET A 860 27.38 -27.95 19.19
C MET A 860 28.35 -27.12 20.06
N LYS A 861 29.64 -27.46 20.04
CA LYS A 861 30.68 -26.68 20.74
C LYS A 861 30.86 -25.28 20.14
N LYS A 862 30.89 -25.16 18.81
CA LYS A 862 30.98 -23.87 18.11
C LYS A 862 29.76 -22.99 18.37
N VAL A 863 28.56 -23.57 18.38
CA VAL A 863 27.31 -22.89 18.79
C VAL A 863 27.42 -22.39 20.23
N CYS A 864 27.87 -23.22 21.17
CA CYS A 864 28.06 -22.83 22.57
C CYS A 864 29.11 -21.71 22.72
N TRP A 865 30.18 -21.74 21.94
CA TRP A 865 31.23 -20.73 21.94
C TRP A 865 30.70 -19.36 21.45
N ALA A 866 30.05 -19.34 20.28
CA ALA A 866 29.46 -18.12 19.73
C ALA A 866 28.36 -17.55 20.64
N ALA A 867 27.53 -18.44 21.20
CA ALA A 867 26.57 -18.10 22.22
C ALA A 867 27.21 -17.43 23.45
N ASN A 868 28.23 -18.06 24.04
CA ASN A 868 28.87 -17.52 25.23
C ASN A 868 29.47 -16.13 24.97
N PHE A 869 30.12 -15.94 23.81
CA PHE A 869 30.68 -14.65 23.41
C PHE A 869 29.60 -13.56 23.31
N ALA A 870 28.48 -13.84 22.63
CA ALA A 870 27.37 -12.90 22.45
C ALA A 870 26.61 -12.61 23.76
N LEU A 871 26.46 -13.61 24.64
CA LEU A 871 25.88 -13.44 25.97
C LEU A 871 26.77 -12.55 26.85
N VAL A 872 28.10 -12.77 26.87
CA VAL A 872 29.06 -11.93 27.59
C VAL A 872 29.03 -10.49 27.06
N ALA A 873 29.02 -10.29 25.74
CA ALA A 873 28.92 -8.96 25.14
C ALA A 873 27.64 -8.23 25.60
N SER A 874 26.51 -8.94 25.66
CA SER A 874 25.24 -8.38 26.14
C SER A 874 25.31 -8.01 27.63
N ILE A 875 25.91 -8.87 28.47
CA ILE A 875 26.10 -8.62 29.91
C ILE A 875 26.97 -7.38 30.14
N ASN A 876 28.10 -7.28 29.43
CA ASN A 876 29.03 -6.16 29.56
C ASN A 876 28.36 -4.82 29.29
N ARG A 877 27.43 -4.75 28.32
CA ARG A 877 26.67 -3.51 28.05
C ARG A 877 25.74 -3.10 29.18
N TYR A 878 25.10 -4.05 29.86
CA TYR A 878 24.35 -3.73 31.07
C TYR A 878 25.26 -3.24 32.21
N GLN A 879 26.44 -3.87 32.37
CA GLN A 879 27.42 -3.52 33.41
C GLN A 879 28.13 -2.18 33.15
N GLU A 880 28.39 -1.83 31.89
CA GLU A 880 28.95 -0.53 31.49
C GLU A 880 28.01 0.64 31.86
N ILE A 881 26.68 0.44 31.79
CA ILE A 881 25.69 1.46 32.17
C ILE A 881 25.63 1.64 33.69
N SER A 882 25.65 0.53 34.44
CA SER A 882 25.61 0.52 35.90
C SER A 882 26.36 -0.68 36.43
N ASP A 883 27.51 -0.43 37.05
CA ASP A 883 28.33 -1.51 37.61
C ASP A 883 27.74 -2.01 38.94
N ASP A 884 27.46 -3.31 38.97
CA ASP A 884 26.82 -4.03 40.08
C ASP A 884 27.82 -4.77 40.99
N ASP A 885 29.11 -4.53 40.83
CA ASP A 885 30.13 -5.31 41.54
C ASP A 885 30.11 -5.04 43.06
N VAL A 886 30.44 -6.08 43.83
CA VAL A 886 30.45 -6.07 45.30
C VAL A 886 31.80 -5.59 45.85
N SER A 887 32.81 -5.38 44.99
CA SER A 887 34.15 -4.93 45.38
C SER A 887 34.12 -3.50 45.98
N PRO A 888 34.61 -3.30 47.22
CA PRO A 888 34.61 -2.00 47.89
C PRO A 888 35.82 -1.15 47.44
N ALA A 889 35.99 -0.93 46.13
CA ALA A 889 37.14 -0.21 45.61
C ALA A 889 36.72 0.92 44.65
N LEU A 890 36.79 2.15 45.18
CA LEU A 890 36.83 3.47 44.51
C LEU A 890 35.62 3.93 43.68
N ALA A 891 34.87 3.04 43.02
CA ALA A 891 33.74 3.42 42.15
C ALA A 891 32.52 3.98 42.90
N SER A 892 32.30 3.56 44.15
CA SER A 892 31.20 4.06 45.00
C SER A 892 31.34 5.56 45.33
N THR A 893 32.55 6.10 45.30
CA THR A 893 32.79 7.52 45.59
C THR A 893 32.51 8.40 44.36
N PHE A 894 32.83 7.94 43.15
CA PHE A 894 32.64 8.72 41.92
C PHE A 894 31.18 8.70 41.43
N GLY A 895 30.48 7.57 41.55
CA GLY A 895 29.05 7.49 41.23
C GLY A 895 28.19 8.40 42.10
N THR A 896 28.54 8.52 43.38
CA THR A 896 27.85 9.41 44.35
C THR A 896 28.17 10.89 44.10
N LEU A 897 29.35 11.20 43.54
CA LEU A 897 29.77 12.56 43.22
C LEU A 897 29.14 13.08 41.91
N ILE A 898 29.02 12.23 40.88
CA ILE A 898 28.29 12.59 39.65
C ILE A 898 26.77 12.65 39.88
N ALA A 899 26.25 11.81 40.78
CA ALA A 899 24.85 11.85 41.21
C ALA A 899 24.48 13.11 42.02
N SER A 900 25.42 13.71 42.75
CA SER A 900 25.20 14.90 43.60
C SER A 900 25.36 16.23 42.86
N LEU A 901 25.88 16.22 41.63
CA LEU A 901 25.98 17.40 40.76
C LEU A 901 24.69 17.71 39.98
N ARG A 902 23.58 16.99 40.23
CA ARG A 902 22.26 17.31 39.67
C ARG A 902 21.41 18.08 40.70
N PRO A 903 20.87 19.27 40.34
CA PRO A 903 20.18 20.16 41.28
C PRO A 903 18.93 19.54 41.93
N ASP A 904 18.26 18.58 41.27
CA ASP A 904 17.06 17.92 41.80
C ASP A 904 17.32 16.90 42.92
N ARG A 905 18.59 16.56 43.19
CA ARG A 905 18.97 15.46 44.10
C ARG A 905 19.45 15.91 45.49
N ALA A 906 19.63 17.21 45.72
CA ALA A 906 20.16 17.75 46.99
C ALA A 906 19.18 17.66 48.18
N LEU A 907 17.93 17.24 48.00
CA LEU A 907 16.87 17.29 49.02
C LEU A 907 16.15 15.95 49.30
N SER A 908 16.62 14.82 48.74
CA SER A 908 15.94 13.52 48.85
C SER A 908 16.70 12.53 49.72
N THR A 909 16.09 12.10 50.84
CA THR A 909 16.65 11.12 51.80
C THR A 909 16.36 9.65 51.42
N THR A 910 15.72 9.40 50.28
CA THR A 910 15.36 8.05 49.83
C THR A 910 16.24 7.63 48.64
N PRO A 911 16.82 6.41 48.63
CA PRO A 911 17.62 5.94 47.51
C PRO A 911 16.74 5.81 46.25
N VAL A 912 17.02 6.63 45.23
CA VAL A 912 16.27 6.67 43.97
C VAL A 912 16.96 5.77 42.93
N ASP A 913 16.20 4.82 42.36
CA ASP A 913 16.61 3.95 41.24
C ASP A 913 17.26 4.76 40.08
N PRO A 914 18.22 4.18 39.33
CA PRO A 914 18.73 4.81 38.11
C PRO A 914 17.56 5.07 37.13
N PRO A 915 17.54 6.23 36.43
CA PRO A 915 16.45 6.57 35.53
C PRO A 915 16.31 5.52 34.44
N ARG A 916 15.08 5.00 34.26
CA ARG A 916 14.75 3.90 33.33
C ARG A 916 15.17 4.18 31.89
N GLU A 917 15.29 5.45 31.51
CA GLU A 917 15.72 5.90 30.18
C GLU A 917 17.17 5.51 29.84
N LEU A 918 18.04 5.28 30.82
CA LEU A 918 19.44 4.87 30.57
C LEU A 918 19.54 3.49 29.91
N PHE A 919 18.53 2.64 30.12
CA PHE A 919 18.48 1.28 29.57
C PHE A 919 17.68 1.20 28.27
N LYS A 920 17.31 2.34 27.66
CA LYS A 920 16.44 2.39 26.47
C LYS A 920 17.00 1.64 25.26
N ASN A 921 18.33 1.59 25.11
CA ASN A 921 19.01 0.91 24.00
C ASN A 921 19.41 -0.53 24.33
N GLN A 922 19.00 -1.05 25.49
CA GLN A 922 19.20 -2.44 25.87
C GLN A 922 17.89 -3.23 25.68
N PRO A 923 17.95 -4.53 25.31
CA PRO A 923 19.16 -5.31 25.03
C PRO A 923 19.74 -5.08 23.62
N ILE A 924 21.07 -5.22 23.49
CA ILE A 924 21.79 -5.13 22.20
C ILE A 924 21.40 -6.23 21.20
N GLU A 925 21.80 -6.07 19.94
CA GLU A 925 21.56 -7.02 18.83
C GLU A 925 22.13 -8.41 19.11
N ALA A 926 23.26 -8.51 19.84
CA ALA A 926 23.87 -9.79 20.17
C ALA A 926 22.96 -10.71 21.02
N THR A 927 21.96 -10.15 21.72
CA THR A 927 21.00 -10.93 22.53
C THR A 927 20.10 -11.84 21.69
N VAL A 928 20.03 -11.63 20.36
CA VAL A 928 19.33 -12.51 19.42
C VAL A 928 19.82 -13.97 19.49
N ILE A 929 21.05 -14.21 19.94
CA ILE A 929 21.62 -15.56 20.10
C ILE A 929 20.82 -16.49 21.02
N LEU A 930 19.96 -15.92 21.88
CA LEU A 930 19.03 -16.70 22.70
C LEU A 930 18.08 -17.56 21.85
N LEU A 931 17.78 -17.15 20.60
CA LEU A 931 16.87 -17.89 19.72
C LEU A 931 17.51 -19.21 19.24
N PRO A 932 18.71 -19.20 18.63
CA PRO A 932 19.42 -20.44 18.35
C PRO A 932 19.65 -21.31 19.60
N LEU A 933 20.02 -20.70 20.73
CA LEU A 933 20.19 -21.45 21.98
C LEU A 933 18.91 -22.17 22.40
N TYR A 934 17.76 -21.50 22.31
CA TYR A 934 16.46 -22.09 22.61
C TYR A 934 16.16 -23.29 21.70
N GLU A 935 16.34 -23.14 20.39
CA GLU A 935 16.07 -24.20 19.42
C GLU A 935 16.93 -25.44 19.67
N PHE A 936 18.22 -25.26 19.96
CA PHE A 936 19.12 -26.38 20.26
C PHE A 936 18.86 -27.01 21.63
N LEU A 937 18.55 -26.21 22.66
CA LEU A 937 18.23 -26.71 24.01
C LEU A 937 16.94 -27.54 24.03
N ARG A 938 15.89 -27.07 23.32
CA ARG A 938 14.59 -27.75 23.25
C ARG A 938 14.60 -28.92 22.25
N GLY A 939 15.33 -28.78 21.15
CA GLY A 939 15.34 -29.75 20.05
C GLY A 939 16.24 -30.96 20.31
N ASN A 940 17.40 -30.79 20.96
CA ASN A 940 18.44 -31.82 20.99
C ASN A 940 18.89 -32.16 22.42
N VAL A 941 18.65 -33.41 22.83
CA VAL A 941 19.01 -33.92 24.16
C VAL A 941 20.53 -33.93 24.38
N LEU A 942 21.32 -34.18 23.33
CA LEU A 942 22.78 -34.20 23.43
C LEU A 942 23.35 -32.78 23.63
N PHE A 943 22.77 -31.77 22.97
CA PHE A 943 23.20 -30.38 23.09
C PHE A 943 23.19 -29.91 24.55
N SER A 944 22.13 -30.25 25.29
CA SER A 944 22.01 -29.97 26.72
C SER A 944 23.16 -30.51 27.57
N SER A 945 23.72 -31.68 27.21
CA SER A 945 24.90 -32.21 27.89
C SER A 945 26.20 -31.50 27.49
N VAL A 946 26.37 -31.13 26.20
CA VAL A 946 27.52 -30.37 25.69
C VAL A 946 27.56 -28.94 26.25
N PHE A 947 26.40 -28.30 26.37
CA PHE A 947 26.23 -26.97 26.96
C PHE A 947 26.70 -26.94 28.42
N LEU A 948 26.53 -28.04 29.15
CA LEU A 948 27.03 -28.19 30.53
C LEU A 948 28.47 -28.69 30.61
N SER A 949 28.91 -29.57 29.71
CA SER A 949 30.24 -30.17 29.73
C SER A 949 31.34 -29.23 29.24
N SER A 950 30.98 -28.11 28.59
CA SER A 950 31.91 -27.04 28.20
C SER A 950 32.58 -26.32 29.41
N ASN A 951 32.37 -26.84 30.61
CA ASN A 951 33.09 -26.55 31.85
C ASN A 951 34.52 -27.13 31.82
N GLU A 952 35.39 -26.65 30.93
CA GLU A 952 36.82 -26.92 31.11
C GLU A 952 37.38 -26.04 32.24
N PRO A 953 38.13 -26.62 33.20
CA PRO A 953 38.61 -25.92 34.39
C PRO A 953 39.64 -24.81 34.12
N ASP A 954 40.23 -24.75 32.92
CA ASP A 954 41.41 -23.94 32.60
C ASP A 954 41.17 -22.66 31.77
N ARG A 955 39.92 -22.30 31.46
CA ARG A 955 39.63 -21.03 30.75
C ARG A 955 39.13 -19.94 31.71
N THR A 956 39.67 -18.73 31.55
CA THR A 956 39.26 -17.48 32.22
C THR A 956 37.81 -17.09 31.92
N ILE A 957 37.20 -17.70 30.90
CA ILE A 957 35.87 -17.39 30.39
C ILE A 957 34.82 -18.18 31.21
N PRO A 958 33.75 -17.53 31.73
CA PRO A 958 32.68 -18.22 32.44
C PRO A 958 31.98 -19.26 31.55
N SER A 959 31.50 -20.34 32.16
CA SER A 959 30.75 -21.40 31.48
C SER A 959 29.49 -20.83 30.81
N PRO A 960 29.07 -21.32 29.63
CA PRO A 960 27.91 -20.79 28.91
C PRO A 960 26.60 -20.87 29.72
N SER A 961 26.44 -21.89 30.56
CA SER A 961 25.31 -22.02 31.48
C SER A 961 25.26 -20.93 32.56
N SER A 962 26.41 -20.63 33.19
CA SER A 962 26.53 -19.53 34.16
C SER A 962 26.35 -18.15 33.51
N THR A 963 26.86 -17.98 32.28
CA THR A 963 26.70 -16.75 31.50
C THR A 963 25.23 -16.54 31.12
N LEU A 964 24.53 -17.58 30.69
CA LEU A 964 23.10 -17.53 30.41
C LEU A 964 22.32 -17.08 31.65
N LEU A 965 22.54 -17.70 32.81
CA LEU A 965 21.90 -17.31 34.08
C LEU A 965 22.21 -15.85 34.48
N THR A 966 23.44 -15.41 34.25
CA THR A 966 23.83 -14.01 34.49
C THR A 966 23.02 -13.07 33.60
N LEU A 967 22.98 -13.31 32.27
CA LEU A 967 22.21 -12.48 31.35
C LEU A 967 20.70 -12.52 31.67
N SER A 968 20.17 -13.70 31.99
CA SER A 968 18.77 -13.87 32.41
C SER A 968 18.42 -12.92 33.55
N SER A 969 19.30 -12.77 34.54
CA SER A 969 19.05 -11.87 35.66
C SER A 969 18.94 -10.40 35.23
N TYR A 970 19.73 -9.93 34.27
CA TYR A 970 19.67 -8.55 33.76
C TYR A 970 18.41 -8.33 32.88
N LEU A 971 18.16 -9.23 31.93
CA LEU A 971 17.00 -9.14 31.04
C LEU A 971 15.69 -9.16 31.82
N LEU A 972 15.55 -10.09 32.76
CA LEU A 972 14.35 -10.22 33.57
C LEU A 972 14.17 -9.06 34.55
N THR A 973 15.22 -8.34 34.94
CA THR A 973 15.09 -7.16 35.82
C THR A 973 14.60 -5.92 35.07
N HIS A 974 14.99 -5.79 33.79
CA HIS A 974 14.74 -4.59 32.97
C HIS A 974 13.69 -4.74 31.88
N ALA A 975 13.10 -5.92 31.71
CA ALA A 975 12.15 -6.20 30.63
C ALA A 975 11.00 -5.19 30.50
N THR A 976 10.42 -4.74 31.61
CA THR A 976 9.36 -3.71 31.65
C THR A 976 9.86 -2.30 31.95
N SER A 977 11.16 -2.13 32.19
CA SER A 977 11.77 -0.81 32.40
C SER A 977 11.80 0.00 31.10
N THR A 978 11.97 -0.68 29.96
CA THR A 978 12.07 -0.07 28.63
C THR A 978 10.69 -0.07 27.95
N SER A 979 10.30 1.05 27.35
CA SER A 979 9.02 1.17 26.62
C SER A 979 8.96 0.38 25.30
N GLN A 980 10.01 -0.40 24.97
CA GLN A 980 10.12 -1.14 23.72
C GLN A 980 9.64 -2.59 23.89
N PRO A 981 8.77 -3.10 22.99
CA PRO A 981 8.27 -4.48 23.05
C PRO A 981 9.39 -5.53 22.89
N ARG A 982 10.51 -5.15 22.25
CA ARG A 982 11.71 -5.97 22.08
C ARG A 982 12.25 -6.54 23.39
N SER A 983 12.30 -5.72 24.45
CA SER A 983 12.86 -6.14 25.75
C SER A 983 12.04 -7.26 26.40
N VAL A 984 10.71 -7.19 26.27
CA VAL A 984 9.79 -8.21 26.78
C VAL A 984 9.90 -9.51 25.98
N ALA A 985 10.05 -9.43 24.66
CA ALA A 985 10.25 -10.60 23.80
C ALA A 985 11.53 -11.39 24.15
N TYR A 986 12.66 -10.71 24.39
CA TYR A 986 13.88 -11.39 24.84
C TYR A 986 13.77 -11.96 26.25
N ALA A 987 13.04 -11.29 27.14
CA ALA A 987 12.74 -11.84 28.46
C ALA A 987 11.92 -13.13 28.35
N ASN A 988 10.91 -13.16 27.46
CA ASN A 988 10.14 -14.37 27.18
C ASN A 988 11.02 -15.52 26.68
N LEU A 989 11.83 -15.26 25.65
CA LEU A 989 12.74 -16.25 25.08
C LEU A 989 13.74 -16.76 26.13
N CYS A 990 14.21 -15.88 27.02
CA CYS A 990 15.08 -16.23 28.12
C CYS A 990 14.41 -17.17 29.13
N ILE A 991 13.16 -16.91 29.55
CA ILE A 991 12.42 -17.81 30.45
C ILE A 991 12.21 -19.17 29.77
N ASN A 992 11.91 -19.18 28.47
CA ASN A 992 11.77 -20.39 27.67
C ASN A 992 13.08 -21.21 27.60
N CYS A 993 14.24 -20.56 27.50
CA CYS A 993 15.55 -21.22 27.64
C CYS A 993 15.74 -21.82 29.05
N LEU A 994 15.35 -21.09 30.10
CA LEU A 994 15.46 -21.59 31.48
C LEU A 994 14.53 -22.79 31.73
N LEU A 995 13.32 -22.78 31.17
CA LEU A 995 12.39 -23.90 31.22
C LEU A 995 12.98 -25.14 30.53
N ALA A 996 13.55 -24.98 29.33
CA ALA A 996 14.18 -26.09 28.59
C ALA A 996 15.32 -26.75 29.38
N LEU A 997 16.08 -25.97 30.16
CA LEU A 997 17.11 -26.52 31.05
C LEU A 997 16.54 -27.33 32.21
N VAL A 998 15.37 -26.94 32.75
CA VAL A 998 14.72 -27.62 33.88
C VAL A 998 13.93 -28.85 33.45
N GLU A 999 13.42 -28.89 32.23
CA GLU A 999 12.70 -30.05 31.69
C GLU A 999 13.61 -31.27 31.43
N THR A 1000 14.92 -31.06 31.31
CA THR A 1000 15.90 -32.14 31.10
C THR A 1000 16.48 -32.64 32.43
N ASP A 1001 16.10 -33.83 32.88
CA ASP A 1001 16.53 -34.39 34.18
C ASP A 1001 18.05 -34.44 34.37
N ALA A 1002 18.81 -34.78 33.31
CA ALA A 1002 20.27 -34.82 33.35
C ALA A 1002 20.90 -33.43 33.61
N VAL A 1003 20.31 -32.38 33.03
CA VAL A 1003 20.77 -31.00 33.21
C VAL A 1003 20.47 -30.52 34.62
N LEU A 1004 19.27 -30.85 35.11
CA LEU A 1004 18.83 -30.50 36.44
C LEU A 1004 19.73 -31.09 37.53
N VAL A 1005 20.12 -32.37 37.39
CA VAL A 1005 21.09 -33.01 38.29
C VAL A 1005 22.44 -32.30 38.25
N ALA A 1006 22.91 -31.88 37.07
CA ALA A 1006 24.18 -31.14 36.95
C ALA A 1006 24.12 -29.74 37.60
N LEU A 1007 23.02 -29.00 37.42
CA LEU A 1007 22.81 -27.68 38.02
C LEU A 1007 22.60 -27.74 39.55
N SER A 1008 22.25 -28.92 40.09
CA SER A 1008 22.08 -29.13 41.52
C SER A 1008 23.40 -29.30 42.29
N LYS A 1009 24.51 -29.57 41.59
CA LYS A 1009 25.84 -29.72 42.21
C LYS A 1009 26.38 -28.37 42.68
N PRO A 1010 27.10 -28.32 43.82
CA PRO A 1010 27.70 -27.08 44.31
C PRO A 1010 28.74 -26.55 43.32
N ASN A 1011 28.66 -25.26 42.99
CA ASN A 1011 29.61 -24.59 42.11
C ASN A 1011 30.59 -23.74 42.93
N ASN A 1012 31.89 -23.91 42.67
CA ASN A 1012 32.96 -23.18 43.36
C ASN A 1012 33.09 -21.72 42.89
N LYS A 1013 32.63 -21.39 41.67
CA LYS A 1013 32.63 -20.01 41.14
C LYS A 1013 31.26 -19.35 41.38
N PRO A 1014 31.19 -18.18 42.05
CA PRO A 1014 29.91 -17.48 42.25
C PRO A 1014 29.38 -16.91 40.92
N ILE A 1015 28.09 -17.14 40.65
CA ILE A 1015 27.40 -16.54 39.49
C ILE A 1015 27.00 -15.11 39.86
N ARG A 1016 27.41 -14.13 39.06
CA ARG A 1016 27.06 -12.72 39.24
C ARG A 1016 25.63 -12.49 38.77
N LEU A 1017 24.76 -11.97 39.63
CA LEU A 1017 23.35 -11.67 39.31
C LEU A 1017 23.11 -10.15 39.33
N CYS A 1018 22.11 -9.69 38.59
CA CYS A 1018 21.71 -8.29 38.49
C CYS A 1018 21.27 -7.74 39.85
N ARG A 1019 21.81 -6.57 40.20
CA ARG A 1019 21.57 -5.79 41.42
C ARG A 1019 21.27 -4.31 41.13
N GLN A 1020 21.06 -3.94 39.86
CA GLN A 1020 20.84 -2.57 39.37
C GLN A 1020 19.54 -1.90 39.85
N ARG A 1021 18.55 -2.66 40.34
CA ARG A 1021 17.24 -2.13 40.78
C ARG A 1021 16.93 -2.46 42.23
N LEU A 1022 16.29 -1.50 42.90
CA LEU A 1022 15.74 -1.73 44.21
C LEU A 1022 14.39 -2.47 44.12
N PRO A 1023 14.12 -3.41 45.04
CA PRO A 1023 14.98 -3.84 46.13
C PRO A 1023 15.99 -4.92 45.67
N VAL A 1024 17.24 -4.81 46.13
CA VAL A 1024 18.37 -5.63 45.65
C VAL A 1024 18.27 -7.09 46.12
N LEU A 1025 18.81 -8.02 45.33
CA LEU A 1025 19.06 -9.40 45.78
C LEU A 1025 20.14 -9.45 46.89
N PRO A 1026 20.00 -10.33 47.90
CA PRO A 1026 21.04 -10.63 48.89
C PRO A 1026 22.30 -11.21 48.23
N ILE A 1027 23.46 -10.95 48.84
CA ILE A 1027 24.75 -11.41 48.32
C ILE A 1027 24.81 -12.96 48.40
N PRO A 1028 25.09 -13.67 47.27
CA PRO A 1028 25.21 -15.13 47.27
C PRO A 1028 26.39 -15.60 48.12
N ARG A 1029 26.21 -16.69 48.89
CA ARG A 1029 27.31 -17.38 49.59
C ARG A 1029 28.10 -18.26 48.60
N SER A 1030 29.40 -18.47 48.83
CA SER A 1030 30.23 -19.38 48.03
C SER A 1030 29.77 -20.83 48.18
N GLY A 1031 29.87 -21.63 47.10
CA GLY A 1031 29.41 -23.03 47.07
C GLY A 1031 27.93 -23.25 46.72
N ARG A 1032 27.19 -22.18 46.37
CA ARG A 1032 25.77 -22.26 46.02
C ARG A 1032 25.55 -22.98 44.67
N PRO A 1033 24.62 -23.95 44.57
CA PRO A 1033 24.28 -24.59 43.30
C PRO A 1033 23.76 -23.57 42.25
N PRO A 1034 24.16 -23.68 40.96
CA PRO A 1034 23.63 -22.86 39.87
C PRO A 1034 22.11 -22.86 39.76
N LEU A 1035 21.47 -23.95 40.18
CA LEU A 1035 20.01 -24.06 40.29
C LEU A 1035 19.37 -22.91 41.09
N CYS A 1036 20.07 -22.43 42.11
CA CYS A 1036 19.58 -21.35 42.93
C CYS A 1036 19.61 -19.99 42.21
N ALA A 1037 20.57 -19.79 41.31
CA ALA A 1037 20.64 -18.60 40.47
C ALA A 1037 19.50 -18.57 39.43
N LEU A 1038 19.07 -19.73 38.95
CA LEU A 1038 17.88 -19.87 38.09
C LEU A 1038 16.60 -19.45 38.84
N LEU A 1039 16.45 -19.86 40.10
CA LEU A 1039 15.34 -19.41 40.95
C LEU A 1039 15.39 -17.89 41.20
N ASP A 1040 16.57 -17.32 41.46
CA ASP A 1040 16.71 -15.87 41.61
C ASP A 1040 16.29 -15.11 40.34
N CYS A 1041 16.54 -15.67 39.15
CA CYS A 1041 16.08 -15.09 37.88
C CYS A 1041 14.55 -15.06 37.79
N CYS A 1042 13.87 -16.16 38.17
CA CYS A 1042 12.40 -16.21 38.23
C CYS A 1042 11.85 -15.20 39.25
N VAL A 1043 12.52 -15.04 40.38
CA VAL A 1043 12.17 -14.05 41.40
C VAL A 1043 12.33 -12.63 40.87
N LEU A 1044 13.43 -12.31 40.16
CA LEU A 1044 13.64 -11.00 39.55
C LEU A 1044 12.55 -10.66 38.53
N TRP A 1045 12.16 -11.64 37.70
CA TRP A 1045 11.05 -11.50 36.76
C TRP A 1045 9.75 -11.11 37.46
N LEU A 1046 9.33 -11.89 38.46
CA LEU A 1046 8.12 -11.61 39.23
C LEU A 1046 8.22 -10.29 39.99
N ARG A 1047 9.40 -10.00 40.56
CA ARG A 1047 9.60 -8.80 41.38
C ARG A 1047 9.54 -7.52 40.55
N HIS A 1048 10.07 -7.48 39.34
CA HIS A 1048 10.24 -6.21 38.62
C HIS A 1048 9.20 -5.97 37.51
N ASN A 1049 8.44 -6.99 37.09
CA ASN A 1049 7.58 -6.90 35.89
C ASN A 1049 6.08 -7.13 36.11
N LEU A 1050 5.64 -7.50 37.32
CA LEU A 1050 4.22 -7.62 37.70
C LEU A 1050 3.51 -6.25 37.72
N HIS A 1051 3.06 -5.76 36.56
CA HIS A 1051 2.35 -4.48 36.34
C HIS A 1051 0.96 -4.68 35.72
N MET A 1052 0.16 -3.60 35.62
CA MET A 1052 -1.24 -3.54 35.16
C MET A 1052 -1.56 -4.15 33.77
N ARG A 1053 -0.57 -4.40 32.91
CA ARG A 1053 -0.73 -5.09 31.62
C ARG A 1053 0.00 -6.44 31.69
N LEU A 1054 -0.71 -7.49 32.08
CA LEU A 1054 -0.15 -8.85 32.15
C LEU A 1054 -0.38 -9.59 30.84
N GLU A 1055 0.70 -9.96 30.17
CA GLU A 1055 0.69 -11.05 29.19
C GLU A 1055 0.67 -12.38 29.96
N VAL A 1056 -0.54 -12.85 30.26
CA VAL A 1056 -0.76 -13.92 31.24
C VAL A 1056 -0.02 -15.23 30.88
N HIS A 1057 0.16 -15.52 29.59
CA HIS A 1057 0.89 -16.70 29.13
C HIS A 1057 2.34 -16.76 29.67
N LEU A 1058 3.05 -15.63 29.69
CA LEU A 1058 4.45 -15.51 30.16
C LEU A 1058 4.62 -15.85 31.64
N TYR A 1059 3.64 -15.42 32.45
CA TYR A 1059 3.67 -15.67 33.88
C TYR A 1059 3.29 -17.11 34.18
N THR A 1060 2.25 -17.61 33.52
CA THR A 1060 1.58 -18.83 33.94
C THR A 1060 2.26 -20.11 33.46
N TYR A 1061 2.61 -20.21 32.18
CA TYR A 1061 3.06 -21.48 31.61
C TYR A 1061 4.53 -21.76 31.92
N ASP A 1062 5.39 -20.72 31.91
CA ASP A 1062 6.84 -20.93 31.97
C ASP A 1062 7.43 -20.68 33.36
N THR A 1063 6.99 -19.62 34.07
CA THR A 1063 7.57 -19.29 35.39
C THR A 1063 7.04 -20.24 36.48
N PHE A 1064 5.73 -20.46 36.57
CA PHE A 1064 5.16 -21.34 37.61
C PHE A 1064 5.45 -22.82 37.36
N ARG A 1065 5.45 -23.29 36.11
CA ARG A 1065 5.86 -24.67 35.77
C ARG A 1065 7.32 -24.94 36.11
N THR A 1066 8.20 -23.98 35.81
CA THR A 1066 9.62 -24.03 36.25
C THR A 1066 9.70 -24.12 37.77
N CYS A 1067 8.99 -23.26 38.51
CA CYS A 1067 8.98 -23.28 39.97
C CYS A 1067 8.39 -24.58 40.56
N ALA A 1068 7.31 -25.11 39.96
CA ALA A 1068 6.64 -26.33 40.40
C ALA A 1068 7.47 -27.60 40.13
N ARG A 1069 8.08 -27.72 38.95
CA ARG A 1069 9.04 -28.80 38.63
C ARG A 1069 10.25 -28.77 39.56
N LEU A 1070 10.80 -27.59 39.81
CA LEU A 1070 11.89 -27.42 40.76
C LEU A 1070 11.45 -27.85 42.17
N GLY A 1071 10.26 -27.45 42.62
CA GLY A 1071 9.74 -27.84 43.92
C GLY A 1071 9.54 -29.35 44.10
N LEU A 1072 9.13 -30.07 43.06
CA LEU A 1072 8.96 -31.52 43.10
C LEU A 1072 10.29 -32.29 43.12
N ILE A 1073 11.34 -31.78 42.48
CA ILE A 1073 12.63 -32.47 42.34
C ILE A 1073 13.63 -32.10 43.45
N LEU A 1074 13.42 -30.95 44.10
CA LEU A 1074 14.24 -30.45 45.21
C LEU A 1074 14.11 -31.23 46.53
N ASP A 1075 13.22 -32.23 46.60
CA ASP A 1075 13.06 -33.15 47.75
C ASP A 1075 14.40 -33.84 48.16
N ARG A 1076 15.43 -33.78 47.30
CA ARG A 1076 16.75 -34.38 47.53
C ARG A 1076 17.90 -33.41 47.85
N ASN A 1077 17.71 -32.08 47.85
CA ASN A 1077 18.81 -31.12 48.02
C ASN A 1077 18.48 -29.93 48.96
N ILE A 1078 18.89 -30.05 50.22
CA ILE A 1078 18.61 -29.14 51.35
C ILE A 1078 19.16 -27.71 51.16
N GLN A 1079 20.19 -27.49 50.33
CA GLN A 1079 20.85 -26.18 50.20
C GLN A 1079 20.18 -25.19 49.24
N ALA A 1080 19.39 -25.66 48.27
CA ALA A 1080 18.65 -24.78 47.35
C ALA A 1080 17.37 -24.19 47.99
N MET A 1081 16.92 -24.76 49.11
CA MET A 1081 15.64 -24.45 49.76
C MET A 1081 15.63 -23.14 50.56
N GLN A 1082 16.78 -22.61 50.97
CA GLN A 1082 16.89 -21.31 51.66
C GLN A 1082 16.49 -20.10 50.78
N VAL A 1083 16.40 -20.31 49.46
CA VAL A 1083 16.18 -19.24 48.47
C VAL A 1083 14.69 -19.02 48.25
N LEU A 1084 13.91 -20.08 48.00
CA LEU A 1084 12.44 -20.02 47.90
C LEU A 1084 11.81 -19.42 49.17
N GLN A 1085 12.36 -19.78 50.34
CA GLN A 1085 11.99 -19.31 51.67
C GLN A 1085 11.94 -17.76 51.81
N ARG A 1086 12.77 -17.01 51.08
CA ARG A 1086 12.86 -15.54 51.19
C ARG A 1086 11.89 -14.78 50.29
N TYR A 1087 11.30 -15.43 49.28
CA TYR A 1087 10.62 -14.73 48.20
C TYR A 1087 9.15 -15.09 48.03
N ILE A 1088 8.69 -16.24 48.55
CA ILE A 1088 7.27 -16.59 48.59
C ILE A 1088 6.42 -15.48 49.26
N PRO A 1089 6.81 -14.91 50.42
CA PRO A 1089 6.15 -13.72 50.99
C PRO A 1089 6.03 -12.52 50.04
N ASN A 1090 7.06 -12.27 49.23
CA ASN A 1090 7.12 -11.10 48.33
C ASN A 1090 6.23 -11.26 47.10
N ILE A 1091 5.96 -12.49 46.66
CA ILE A 1091 5.02 -12.81 45.57
C ILE A 1091 3.58 -12.52 46.04
N ILE A 1092 3.23 -13.01 47.24
CA ILE A 1092 1.93 -12.79 47.91
C ILE A 1092 1.68 -11.29 48.17
N LEU A 1093 2.70 -10.56 48.64
CA LEU A 1093 2.63 -9.12 48.91
C LEU A 1093 2.37 -8.27 47.65
N LYS A 1094 2.81 -8.73 46.48
CA LYS A 1094 2.66 -7.99 45.21
C LYS A 1094 1.29 -8.20 44.56
N GLU A 1095 0.69 -9.39 44.71
CA GLU A 1095 -0.72 -9.61 44.34
C GLU A 1095 -1.64 -8.63 45.08
N ARG A 1096 -1.41 -8.43 46.38
CA ARG A 1096 -2.16 -7.45 47.22
C ARG A 1096 -2.06 -5.99 46.76
N GLN A 1097 -0.97 -5.59 46.10
CA GLN A 1097 -0.83 -4.21 45.60
C GLN A 1097 -1.56 -3.99 44.26
N ASN A 1098 -1.72 -5.04 43.45
CA ASN A 1098 -2.41 -4.96 42.15
C ASN A 1098 -3.92 -5.20 42.25
N THR A 1099 -4.44 -5.79 43.33
CA THR A 1099 -5.88 -5.98 43.58
C THR A 1099 -6.60 -4.71 44.04
N ASN A 1100 -5.88 -3.70 44.55
CA ASN A 1100 -6.46 -2.44 45.04
C ASN A 1100 -6.74 -1.41 43.93
N GLY A 1101 -7.65 -1.74 43.00
CA GLY A 1101 -8.55 -0.72 42.44
C GLY A 1101 -8.37 -0.26 40.98
N LYS A 1102 -7.70 -1.00 40.09
CA LYS A 1102 -7.79 -0.74 38.64
C LYS A 1102 -7.99 -2.04 37.88
N SER A 1103 -9.03 -2.10 37.06
CA SER A 1103 -9.39 -3.28 36.26
C SER A 1103 -8.21 -3.72 35.40
N PHE A 1104 -7.83 -5.00 35.47
CA PHE A 1104 -6.92 -5.59 34.49
C PHE A 1104 -7.56 -5.46 33.10
N VAL A 1105 -6.81 -4.93 32.13
CA VAL A 1105 -7.17 -5.04 30.71
C VAL A 1105 -6.69 -6.42 30.27
N THR A 1106 -7.50 -7.46 30.55
CA THR A 1106 -7.10 -8.85 30.32
C THR A 1106 -7.22 -9.24 28.86
N ALA A 1107 -6.08 -9.53 28.24
CA ALA A 1107 -6.00 -10.69 27.34
C ALA A 1107 -6.31 -11.94 28.18
N GLY A 1108 -7.15 -12.86 27.69
CA GLY A 1108 -7.60 -14.02 28.46
C GLY A 1108 -6.47 -14.83 29.12
N GLY A 1109 -6.77 -15.49 30.24
CA GLY A 1109 -5.82 -16.42 30.90
C GLY A 1109 -5.54 -16.19 32.40
N VAL A 1110 -6.04 -15.12 33.02
CA VAL A 1110 -5.81 -14.82 34.46
C VAL A 1110 -6.25 -15.96 35.39
N GLU A 1111 -7.25 -16.73 34.98
CA GLU A 1111 -7.69 -17.95 35.67
C GLU A 1111 -6.56 -18.96 35.84
N LEU A 1112 -5.77 -19.19 34.79
CA LEU A 1112 -4.66 -20.13 34.80
C LEU A 1112 -3.58 -19.64 35.78
N LEU A 1113 -3.30 -18.33 35.81
CA LEU A 1113 -2.33 -17.72 36.71
C LEU A 1113 -2.72 -17.90 38.18
N ILE A 1114 -4.00 -17.65 38.50
CA ILE A 1114 -4.57 -17.85 39.84
C ILE A 1114 -4.45 -19.33 40.22
N ARG A 1115 -4.80 -20.25 39.30
CA ARG A 1115 -4.73 -21.70 39.54
C ARG A 1115 -3.32 -22.18 39.88
N GLU A 1116 -2.32 -21.79 39.09
CA GLU A 1116 -0.92 -22.20 39.33
C GLU A 1116 -0.34 -21.57 40.60
N THR A 1117 -0.76 -20.34 40.94
CA THR A 1117 -0.37 -19.68 42.20
C THR A 1117 -0.92 -20.43 43.41
N ILE A 1118 -2.19 -20.84 43.38
CA ILE A 1118 -2.83 -21.65 44.43
C ILE A 1118 -2.12 -23.01 44.57
N PHE A 1119 -1.76 -23.64 43.45
CA PHE A 1119 -1.05 -24.91 43.46
C PHE A 1119 0.33 -24.77 44.13
N LEU A 1120 1.09 -23.73 43.80
CA LEU A 1120 2.38 -23.44 44.43
C LEU A 1120 2.25 -23.18 45.94
N LEU A 1121 1.27 -22.36 46.36
CA LEU A 1121 1.03 -22.09 47.78
C LEU A 1121 0.62 -23.35 48.55
N SER A 1122 -0.23 -24.19 47.95
CA SER A 1122 -0.61 -25.47 48.52
C SER A 1122 0.58 -26.41 48.65
N LEU A 1123 1.44 -26.47 47.64
CA LEU A 1123 2.66 -27.29 47.66
C LEU A 1123 3.61 -26.87 48.79
N CYS A 1124 3.81 -25.55 48.95
CA CYS A 1124 4.62 -24.99 50.04
C CYS A 1124 4.06 -25.27 51.43
N LEU A 1125 2.73 -25.29 51.60
CA LEU A 1125 2.08 -25.67 52.86
C LEU A 1125 2.15 -27.17 53.12
N SER A 1126 1.92 -28.01 52.11
CA SER A 1126 1.94 -29.48 52.25
C SER A 1126 3.32 -30.05 52.55
N LYS A 1127 4.39 -29.40 52.05
CA LYS A 1127 5.78 -29.82 52.25
C LYS A 1127 6.58 -28.73 53.00
N CYS A 1128 5.96 -28.09 53.98
CA CYS A 1128 6.57 -26.97 54.69
C CYS A 1128 7.89 -27.35 55.39
N GLU A 1129 8.03 -28.59 55.86
CA GLU A 1129 9.27 -29.11 56.46
C GLU A 1129 10.43 -29.21 55.45
N THR A 1130 10.12 -29.48 54.18
CA THR A 1130 11.11 -29.54 53.10
C THR A 1130 11.43 -28.14 52.55
N PHE A 1131 10.41 -27.30 52.34
CA PHE A 1131 10.54 -25.99 51.70
C PHE A 1131 11.04 -24.87 52.63
N LEU A 1132 10.78 -24.96 53.93
CA LEU A 1132 11.06 -23.89 54.91
C LEU A 1132 12.04 -24.41 55.98
N PRO A 1133 13.37 -24.27 55.76
CA PRO A 1133 14.39 -24.88 56.62
C PRO A 1133 14.53 -24.24 58.01
N THR A 1134 13.85 -23.12 58.30
CA THR A 1134 13.86 -22.49 59.63
C THR A 1134 12.43 -22.27 60.16
N PRO A 1135 12.18 -22.51 61.46
CA PRO A 1135 10.87 -22.25 62.08
C PRO A 1135 10.41 -20.80 61.89
N GLN A 1136 11.36 -19.86 61.94
CA GLN A 1136 11.08 -18.44 61.76
C GLN A 1136 10.49 -18.12 60.38
N ALA A 1137 10.91 -18.81 59.32
CA ALA A 1137 10.32 -18.58 58.01
C ALA A 1137 8.96 -19.23 57.82
N LEU A 1138 8.67 -20.31 58.55
CA LEU A 1138 7.32 -20.84 58.64
C LEU A 1138 6.39 -19.81 59.28
N HIS A 1139 6.83 -19.16 60.36
CA HIS A 1139 6.07 -18.09 61.01
C HIS A 1139 5.85 -16.90 60.07
N ASP A 1140 6.90 -16.44 59.39
CA ASP A 1140 6.83 -15.32 58.43
C ASP A 1140 5.90 -15.65 57.24
N PHE A 1141 5.97 -16.88 56.72
CA PHE A 1141 5.12 -17.34 55.61
C PHE A 1141 3.64 -17.41 55.99
N VAL A 1142 3.31 -18.03 57.14
CA VAL A 1142 1.93 -18.13 57.62
C VAL A 1142 1.37 -16.74 57.97
N TYR A 1143 2.18 -15.87 58.56
CA TYR A 1143 1.80 -14.49 58.83
C TYR A 1143 1.45 -13.71 57.54
N GLU A 1144 2.23 -13.88 56.48
CA GLU A 1144 1.97 -13.23 55.20
C GLU A 1144 0.75 -13.81 54.46
N LEU A 1145 0.49 -15.12 54.61
CA LEU A 1145 -0.76 -15.73 54.15
C LEU A 1145 -1.99 -15.15 54.87
N VAL A 1146 -1.91 -14.97 56.19
CA VAL A 1146 -2.97 -14.30 56.98
C VAL A 1146 -3.17 -12.86 56.52
N ARG A 1147 -2.07 -12.14 56.22
CA ARG A 1147 -2.14 -10.78 55.70
C ARG A 1147 -2.80 -10.70 54.31
N ALA A 1148 -2.74 -11.77 53.52
CA ALA A 1148 -3.38 -11.88 52.20
C ALA A 1148 -4.76 -12.56 52.25
N ALA A 1149 -5.31 -12.85 53.43
CA ALA A 1149 -6.54 -13.63 53.59
C ALA A 1149 -7.74 -13.01 52.83
N SER A 1150 -7.93 -11.69 52.88
CA SER A 1150 -9.02 -11.01 52.16
C SER A 1150 -8.88 -11.11 50.64
N ASP A 1151 -7.64 -11.03 50.13
CA ASP A 1151 -7.36 -11.16 48.70
C ASP A 1151 -7.61 -12.59 48.22
N LEU A 1152 -7.12 -13.60 48.96
CA LEU A 1152 -7.33 -15.02 48.68
C LEU A 1152 -8.83 -15.41 48.73
N GLN A 1153 -9.59 -14.84 49.66
CA GLN A 1153 -11.05 -15.04 49.74
C GLN A 1153 -11.79 -14.43 48.53
N SER A 1154 -11.34 -13.28 48.02
CA SER A 1154 -11.91 -12.65 46.83
C SER A 1154 -11.70 -13.49 45.56
N GLN A 1155 -10.55 -14.18 45.46
CA GLN A 1155 -10.24 -15.09 44.35
C GLN A 1155 -11.13 -16.34 44.32
N ALA A 1156 -11.63 -16.80 45.48
CA ALA A 1156 -12.55 -17.94 45.58
C ALA A 1156 -13.91 -17.68 44.90
N ALA A 1157 -14.40 -16.44 44.94
CA ALA A 1157 -15.63 -16.05 44.25
C ALA A 1157 -15.44 -15.99 42.72
N LEU A 1158 -14.23 -15.61 42.27
CA LEU A 1158 -13.85 -15.50 40.87
C LEU A 1158 -13.70 -16.89 40.22
N LEU A 1159 -13.04 -17.85 40.90
CA LEU A 1159 -12.96 -19.25 40.47
C LEU A 1159 -14.34 -19.95 40.45
N LYS A 1160 -15.22 -19.67 41.43
CA LYS A 1160 -16.59 -20.20 41.44
C LYS A 1160 -17.48 -19.64 40.31
N ARG A 1161 -17.24 -18.40 39.86
CA ARG A 1161 -17.94 -17.80 38.71
C ARG A 1161 -17.50 -18.41 37.38
N LEU A 1162 -16.26 -18.89 37.30
CA LEU A 1162 -15.66 -19.47 36.09
C LEU A 1162 -15.89 -20.99 35.98
N ALA A 1163 -16.13 -21.68 37.10
CA ALA A 1163 -16.55 -23.08 37.13
C ALA A 1163 -18.00 -23.25 36.64
N GLY A 1164 -18.22 -23.12 35.32
CA GLY A 1164 -19.46 -23.52 34.66
C GLY A 1164 -19.65 -25.05 34.64
N PRO A 1165 -20.85 -25.55 34.27
CA PRO A 1165 -21.16 -26.97 34.35
C PRO A 1165 -20.45 -27.76 33.24
N GLU A 1166 -19.49 -28.60 33.65
CA GLU A 1166 -18.85 -29.72 32.93
C GLU A 1166 -18.47 -29.54 31.44
N SER A 1167 -17.21 -29.18 31.18
CA SER A 1167 -16.51 -29.65 29.98
C SER A 1167 -16.07 -31.10 30.19
N LYS A 1168 -16.86 -32.05 29.66
CA LYS A 1168 -16.52 -33.48 29.60
C LYS A 1168 -15.43 -33.76 28.56
N VAL A 1169 -14.19 -33.35 28.78
CA VAL A 1169 -13.02 -33.93 28.10
C VAL A 1169 -11.84 -33.95 29.07
N ARG A 1170 -11.18 -35.12 29.15
CA ARG A 1170 -10.02 -35.49 29.98
C ARG A 1170 -10.26 -35.74 31.48
N ARG A 1171 -11.06 -36.79 31.75
CA ARG A 1171 -10.79 -37.66 32.90
C ARG A 1171 -9.53 -38.46 32.58
N HIS A 1172 -8.38 -38.01 33.09
CA HIS A 1172 -7.25 -38.82 33.56
C HIS A 1172 -6.08 -37.88 33.88
N SER A 1173 -6.08 -37.31 35.08
CA SER A 1173 -4.83 -37.03 35.81
C SER A 1173 -5.15 -36.74 37.28
N LEU A 1174 -4.33 -37.28 38.18
CA LEU A 1174 -4.48 -37.37 39.63
C LEU A 1174 -4.26 -36.03 40.38
N VAL A 1175 -4.72 -34.91 39.84
CA VAL A 1175 -4.49 -33.57 40.42
C VAL A 1175 -5.75 -33.12 41.18
N GLN A 1176 -5.62 -32.86 42.49
CA GLN A 1176 -6.69 -32.33 43.35
C GLN A 1176 -7.31 -31.07 42.73
N GLN A 1177 -8.64 -30.88 42.87
CA GLN A 1177 -9.31 -29.73 42.27
C GLN A 1177 -8.80 -28.42 42.90
N PRO A 1178 -8.46 -27.38 42.10
CA PRO A 1178 -7.89 -26.12 42.61
C PRO A 1178 -8.82 -25.39 43.59
N THR A 1179 -10.12 -25.59 43.46
CA THR A 1179 -11.14 -25.09 44.40
C THR A 1179 -11.01 -25.72 45.78
N GLU A 1180 -10.69 -27.01 45.87
CA GLU A 1180 -10.50 -27.72 47.14
C GLU A 1180 -9.22 -27.27 47.83
N LEU A 1181 -8.13 -27.09 47.06
CA LEU A 1181 -6.86 -26.57 47.58
C LEU A 1181 -7.00 -25.15 48.12
N LEU A 1182 -7.71 -24.28 47.41
CA LEU A 1182 -7.99 -22.92 47.88
C LEU A 1182 -8.81 -22.93 49.18
N MET A 1183 -9.83 -23.79 49.27
CA MET A 1183 -10.64 -23.90 50.50
C MET A 1183 -9.78 -24.36 51.69
N LYS A 1184 -8.83 -25.28 51.49
CA LYS A 1184 -7.86 -25.65 52.54
C LYS A 1184 -7.04 -24.42 52.98
N ILE A 1185 -6.46 -23.67 52.05
CA ILE A 1185 -5.66 -22.47 52.37
C ILE A 1185 -6.51 -21.41 53.09
N VAL A 1186 -7.75 -21.19 52.67
CA VAL A 1186 -8.68 -20.24 53.30
C VAL A 1186 -9.02 -20.67 54.74
N THR A 1187 -9.24 -21.96 55.01
CA THR A 1187 -9.50 -22.43 56.39
C THR A 1187 -8.29 -22.25 57.30
N ILE A 1188 -7.08 -22.49 56.80
CA ILE A 1188 -5.83 -22.27 57.54
C ILE A 1188 -5.65 -20.78 57.87
N THR A 1189 -5.83 -19.90 56.89
CA THR A 1189 -5.68 -18.45 57.07
C THR A 1189 -6.72 -17.87 58.03
N GLN A 1190 -7.99 -18.31 57.96
CA GLN A 1190 -9.05 -17.88 58.88
C GLN A 1190 -8.77 -18.28 60.34
N PHE A 1191 -8.22 -19.47 60.57
CA PHE A 1191 -7.84 -19.92 61.90
C PHE A 1191 -6.78 -19.00 62.53
N TYR A 1192 -5.70 -18.72 61.80
CA TYR A 1192 -4.64 -17.84 62.31
C TYR A 1192 -5.06 -16.36 62.38
N GLU A 1193 -5.95 -15.89 61.50
CA GLU A 1193 -6.55 -14.56 61.58
C GLU A 1193 -7.37 -14.38 62.88
N GLN A 1194 -8.15 -15.39 63.27
CA GLN A 1194 -8.86 -15.40 64.55
C GLN A 1194 -7.90 -15.36 65.75
N LYS A 1195 -6.77 -16.06 65.68
CA LYS A 1195 -5.75 -16.03 66.74
C LYS A 1195 -5.04 -14.68 66.84
N VAL A 1196 -4.72 -14.05 65.71
CA VAL A 1196 -4.13 -12.70 65.68
C VAL A 1196 -5.11 -11.67 66.26
N THR A 1197 -6.39 -11.73 65.90
CA THR A 1197 -7.43 -10.82 66.43
C THR A 1197 -7.68 -11.04 67.93
N GLN A 1198 -7.69 -12.30 68.42
CA GLN A 1198 -7.77 -12.63 69.84
C GLN A 1198 -6.57 -12.09 70.65
N SER A 1199 -5.39 -11.99 70.04
CA SER A 1199 -4.18 -11.49 70.69
C SER A 1199 -4.09 -9.96 70.83
N GLN A 1200 -5.04 -9.20 70.26
CA GLN A 1200 -5.05 -7.73 70.21
C GLN A 1200 -3.73 -7.09 69.73
N ALA A 1201 -3.06 -7.71 68.75
CA ALA A 1201 -1.80 -7.23 68.22
C ALA A 1201 -1.92 -5.83 67.58
N ARG A 1202 -1.15 -4.85 68.08
CA ARG A 1202 -1.12 -3.46 67.54
C ARG A 1202 0.01 -3.22 66.54
N THR A 1203 1.02 -4.09 66.50
CA THR A 1203 2.15 -4.01 65.58
C THR A 1203 2.33 -5.32 64.81
N ALA A 1204 2.91 -5.26 63.61
CA ALA A 1204 3.22 -6.44 62.80
C ALA A 1204 4.08 -7.47 63.56
N LYS A 1205 4.95 -6.98 64.45
CA LYS A 1205 5.82 -7.80 65.30
C LYS A 1205 5.03 -8.56 66.38
N ASP A 1206 3.96 -7.98 66.90
CA ASP A 1206 3.09 -8.63 67.89
C ASP A 1206 2.17 -9.66 67.24
N ALA A 1207 1.70 -9.39 66.01
CA ALA A 1207 0.89 -10.34 65.24
C ALA A 1207 1.72 -11.55 64.81
N LEU A 1208 2.96 -11.35 64.33
CA LEU A 1208 3.90 -12.43 64.04
C LEU A 1208 4.20 -13.29 65.28
N ARG A 1209 4.33 -12.67 66.47
CA ARG A 1209 4.53 -13.39 67.75
C ARG A 1209 3.31 -14.19 68.20
N ALA A 1210 2.10 -13.82 67.78
CA ALA A 1210 0.89 -14.58 68.06
C ALA A 1210 0.80 -15.82 67.17
N VAL A 1211 1.11 -15.64 65.87
CA VAL A 1211 1.20 -16.73 64.89
C VAL A 1211 2.32 -17.72 65.28
N SER A 1212 3.51 -17.24 65.62
CA SER A 1212 4.63 -18.09 66.00
C SER A 1212 4.33 -18.92 67.25
N ARG A 1213 3.70 -18.31 68.27
CA ARG A 1213 3.34 -19.02 69.52
C ARG A 1213 2.34 -20.14 69.28
N GLU A 1214 1.38 -19.95 68.39
CA GLU A 1214 0.39 -20.98 68.08
C GLU A 1214 1.00 -22.13 67.26
N ILE A 1215 1.86 -21.82 66.28
CA ILE A 1215 2.57 -22.81 65.47
C ILE A 1215 3.54 -23.64 66.33
N GLU A 1216 4.29 -22.99 67.22
CA GLU A 1216 5.21 -23.68 68.14
C GLU A 1216 4.47 -24.55 69.18
N ALA A 1217 3.26 -24.17 69.59
CA ALA A 1217 2.48 -24.91 70.59
C ALA A 1217 1.73 -26.12 70.00
N ASN A 1218 1.13 -25.96 68.82
CA ASN A 1218 0.16 -26.92 68.27
C ASN A 1218 0.53 -27.47 66.88
N GLY A 1219 1.66 -27.06 66.31
CA GLY A 1219 2.02 -27.36 64.93
C GLY A 1219 1.17 -26.59 63.91
N LEU A 1220 1.39 -26.84 62.61
CA LEU A 1220 0.63 -26.17 61.55
C LEU A 1220 -0.79 -26.73 61.45
N HIS A 1221 -1.80 -25.90 61.74
CA HIS A 1221 -3.22 -26.26 61.61
C HIS A 1221 -3.60 -26.74 60.19
N GLY A 1222 -4.26 -27.90 60.06
CA GLY A 1222 -4.96 -28.33 58.84
C GLY A 1222 -4.22 -29.27 57.89
N LEU A 1223 -3.02 -29.77 58.23
CA LEU A 1223 -2.33 -30.80 57.44
C LEU A 1223 -2.83 -32.20 57.84
N THR A 1224 -3.66 -32.82 57.00
CA THR A 1224 -3.90 -34.27 57.02
C THR A 1224 -3.12 -34.94 55.89
N ASP A 1225 -2.45 -36.06 56.17
CA ASP A 1225 -1.63 -36.87 55.26
C ASP A 1225 -2.23 -36.99 53.85
N SER A 1226 -1.77 -36.15 52.92
CA SER A 1226 -2.12 -36.24 51.52
C SER A 1226 -0.96 -36.85 50.75
N ARG A 1227 -1.18 -38.05 50.21
CA ARG A 1227 -0.30 -38.81 49.32
C ARG A 1227 0.46 -37.93 48.32
N GLU A 1228 1.71 -38.30 48.09
CA GLU A 1228 2.65 -37.68 47.14
C GLU A 1228 1.98 -37.38 45.79
N PRO A 1229 2.03 -36.14 45.30
CA PRO A 1229 1.62 -35.82 43.93
C PRO A 1229 2.67 -36.35 42.94
N GLU A 1230 2.29 -37.31 42.10
CA GLU A 1230 3.11 -37.74 40.97
C GLU A 1230 3.28 -36.59 39.95
N PRO A 1231 4.46 -36.48 39.30
CA PRO A 1231 4.72 -35.43 38.33
C PRO A 1231 3.79 -35.53 37.11
N PRO A 1232 3.36 -34.40 36.52
CA PRO A 1232 2.57 -34.43 35.29
C PRO A 1232 3.39 -35.09 34.17
N SER A 1233 2.80 -36.11 33.54
CA SER A 1233 3.44 -36.90 32.48
C SER A 1233 3.74 -36.06 31.24
N VAL A 1234 4.88 -36.37 30.62
CA VAL A 1234 5.55 -35.62 29.53
C VAL A 1234 4.79 -35.65 28.19
N HIS A 1235 3.61 -36.28 28.10
CA HIS A 1235 3.02 -36.69 26.82
C HIS A 1235 1.98 -35.75 26.17
N ASP A 1236 1.61 -34.62 26.77
CA ASP A 1236 0.59 -33.72 26.20
C ASP A 1236 1.15 -32.52 25.41
N SER A 1237 2.45 -32.48 25.12
CA SER A 1237 3.11 -31.33 24.45
C SER A 1237 3.16 -31.39 22.92
N SER A 1238 2.42 -32.29 22.27
CA SER A 1238 2.42 -32.41 20.80
C SER A 1238 1.27 -31.70 20.08
N ASP A 1239 0.30 -31.16 20.82
CA ASP A 1239 -0.87 -30.47 20.25
C ASP A 1239 -0.91 -29.03 20.76
N LEU A 1240 -0.04 -28.17 20.20
CA LEU A 1240 -0.23 -26.71 20.08
C LEU A 1240 0.76 -26.15 19.07
#